data_AF-A0A8K0QND3-F1
#
_entry.id   AF-A0A8K0QND3-F1
#
_cell.length_a   1.000
_cell.length_b   1.000
_cell.length_c   1.000
_cell.angle_alpha   90.00
_cell.angle_beta   90.00
_cell.angle_gamma   90.00
#
_symmetry.space_group_name_H-M   'P 1'
#
loop_
_entity.id
_entity.type
_entity.pdbx_description
1 polymer ?
#
loop_
_entity_poly.entity_id
_entity_poly.type
_entity_poly.pdbx_seq_one_letter_code
_entity_poly.pdbx_strand_id
1 'polypeptide(L)'
;MFRNSLRRCANQARATATASLLSQTRTTLPIARRQIVPVLSTLSPLNRIASISRAYSSEAPAAQDEAPVAAPTDAVPKFADLEGVHPNLITAITEGMSYDNMTPVQAKTITPALKGTDIVAQAKTGTGKTLAFLLPLLQRMLVEDPSLARRGAKYNARSNDIRGIVLSPTRELAEQIAAEARRLVKHTGLVVQCAVGGTDKRSMLNRTRRDGCHLLVATPGRLNDLLQDTRSGIDAPNLAALVLDEADRMLDVGFERELNEIIKCLPTSTEKVRQTMLVSATIPDNVIRLARTMVRPEDFEFVQTIAENDSLTHDKVPQRIAPVTSWSNVFPSLFELVDREVAKANEDPNGRPFKAIVYFNTTSLVELAGELAYQRQRNASGDSRPVSSYVLQSKLTQGQRQKAADEFRRAKEGILMSSDVTARGMDFPDVTHVIQVDTPRDRESYIHRLGRTGRQNKEGEGWLIIPHASVPSARKMLKGLPIKQDGTLESAEIDLASGESTAAHSEMKSLFGVMPRSLLGSTYTSMFGTATDKIAVAEDVNEWTVHGWGWTTPPTVSRRWVTLMGLSRAPGMNISDDGGRSRDRDGGDRRGGYGDRRGSGRSDSNRSGGDMFDSMARNAFRDDGGRGGRGGRGDRGGRGGRGGRDYGSSSF
;
A
#
# COMPACT_ATOMS: atom_id res chain seq x y z
N MET A 1 -14.95 -12.99 20.93
CA MET A 1 -16.24 -12.44 20.41
C MET A 1 -16.53 -12.78 18.94
N PHE A 2 -15.52 -12.96 18.08
CA PHE A 2 -15.66 -13.13 16.63
C PHE A 2 -16.43 -14.40 16.18
N ARG A 3 -16.06 -15.57 16.71
CA ARG A 3 -16.66 -16.88 16.39
C ARG A 3 -18.16 -16.95 16.74
N ASN A 4 -18.55 -16.25 17.81
CA ASN A 4 -19.95 -16.19 18.28
C ASN A 4 -20.82 -15.22 17.47
N SER A 5 -20.23 -14.19 16.83
CA SER A 5 -20.97 -13.28 15.95
C SER A 5 -21.39 -13.94 14.63
N LEU A 6 -20.57 -14.89 14.14
CA LEU A 6 -20.81 -15.59 12.86
C LEU A 6 -21.89 -16.67 13.00
N ARG A 7 -21.90 -17.43 14.10
CA ARG A 7 -22.92 -18.47 14.35
C ARG A 7 -24.32 -17.92 14.59
N ARG A 8 -24.46 -16.69 15.10
CA ARG A 8 -25.76 -16.09 15.43
C ARG A 8 -26.62 -15.73 14.21
N CYS A 9 -26.03 -15.52 13.03
CA CYS A 9 -26.78 -15.16 11.83
C CYS A 9 -27.13 -16.36 10.93
N ALA A 10 -26.40 -17.48 11.01
CA ALA A 10 -26.74 -18.70 10.25
C ALA A 10 -28.06 -19.34 10.70
N ASN A 11 -28.40 -19.19 11.99
CA ASN A 11 -29.67 -19.68 12.54
C ASN A 11 -30.89 -18.79 12.23
N GLN A 12 -30.70 -17.58 11.68
CA GLN A 12 -31.82 -16.72 11.28
C GLN A 12 -32.32 -16.98 9.86
N ALA A 13 -31.61 -17.78 9.05
CA ALA A 13 -31.98 -18.08 7.67
C ALA A 13 -32.75 -19.40 7.47
N ARG A 14 -33.08 -20.14 8.54
CA ARG A 14 -33.81 -21.43 8.48
C ARG A 14 -35.28 -21.38 8.89
N ALA A 15 -35.83 -20.20 9.20
CA ALA A 15 -37.19 -20.07 9.71
C ALA A 15 -38.09 -19.18 8.85
N THR A 16 -38.15 -19.38 7.53
CA THR A 16 -39.20 -18.80 6.68
C THR A 16 -39.43 -19.64 5.43
N ALA A 17 -40.17 -20.74 5.57
CA ALA A 17 -40.94 -21.32 4.48
C ALA A 17 -41.99 -22.28 5.05
N THR A 18 -43.25 -21.83 5.17
CA THR A 18 -44.43 -22.58 4.71
C THR A 18 -45.72 -21.80 4.94
N ALA A 19 -46.56 -21.87 3.91
CA ALA A 19 -48.02 -21.78 3.88
C ALA A 19 -48.69 -20.42 3.63
N SER A 20 -49.54 -20.48 2.60
CA SER A 20 -50.23 -19.43 1.89
C SER A 20 -51.74 -19.46 2.21
N LEU A 21 -52.39 -18.29 2.02
CA LEU A 21 -53.79 -18.05 1.62
C LEU A 21 -54.93 -18.49 2.57
N LEU A 22 -55.74 -17.49 3.01
CA LEU A 22 -57.18 -17.40 2.72
C LEU A 22 -57.81 -16.05 3.16
N SER A 23 -58.43 -15.41 2.17
CA SER A 23 -59.60 -14.50 2.12
C SER A 23 -60.35 -13.99 3.38
N GLN A 24 -60.56 -12.65 3.38
CA GLN A 24 -61.74 -11.83 3.78
C GLN A 24 -62.38 -11.95 5.18
N THR A 25 -62.47 -10.83 5.92
CA THR A 25 -63.70 -10.01 6.10
C THR A 25 -63.45 -8.82 7.05
N ARG A 26 -64.23 -7.74 6.86
CA ARG A 26 -64.29 -6.49 7.64
C ARG A 26 -65.16 -6.65 8.90
N THR A 27 -64.79 -6.00 10.01
CA THR A 27 -65.69 -5.29 10.96
C THR A 27 -64.86 -4.52 12.03
N THR A 28 -64.87 -3.18 11.98
CA THR A 28 -65.47 -2.21 12.95
C THR A 28 -64.71 -1.97 14.29
N LEU A 29 -64.12 -0.76 14.35
CA LEU A 29 -63.89 0.23 15.45
C LEU A 29 -64.56 -0.03 16.83
N PRO A 30 -64.05 0.52 17.97
CA PRO A 30 -63.74 1.96 18.07
C PRO A 30 -62.59 2.46 18.97
N ILE A 31 -62.36 3.75 18.77
CA ILE A 31 -61.51 4.72 19.45
C ILE A 31 -62.01 4.99 20.87
N ALA A 32 -61.10 5.09 21.85
CA ALA A 32 -61.31 5.86 23.06
C ALA A 32 -60.05 6.70 23.38
N ARG A 33 -60.31 7.96 23.74
CA ARG A 33 -59.39 9.08 23.91
C ARG A 33 -59.37 9.45 25.40
N ARG A 34 -58.33 10.18 25.86
CA ARG A 34 -58.12 10.87 27.17
C ARG A 34 -57.46 10.01 28.26
N GLN A 35 -56.61 10.52 29.16
CA GLN A 35 -56.22 11.89 29.51
C GLN A 35 -54.89 11.89 30.30
N ILE A 36 -54.24 13.05 30.32
CA ILE A 36 -53.04 13.43 31.08
C ILE A 36 -53.40 13.69 32.55
N VAL A 37 -52.56 13.27 33.51
CA VAL A 37 -52.32 13.95 34.82
C VAL A 37 -50.87 13.69 35.29
N PRO A 38 -50.13 14.71 35.79
CA PRO A 38 -48.81 14.59 36.42
C PRO A 38 -48.91 14.64 37.96
N VAL A 39 -47.98 14.00 38.70
CA VAL A 39 -47.75 14.30 40.14
C VAL A 39 -46.27 14.10 40.50
N LEU A 40 -45.73 15.08 41.25
CA LEU A 40 -44.38 15.18 41.78
C LEU A 40 -44.30 14.75 43.26
N SER A 41 -43.14 14.18 43.63
CA SER A 41 -42.43 14.22 44.93
C SER A 41 -43.01 13.60 46.21
N THR A 42 -42.16 12.84 46.93
CA THR A 42 -41.73 13.11 48.34
C THR A 42 -40.44 12.32 48.69
N LEU A 43 -39.77 12.76 49.76
CA LEU A 43 -38.34 12.68 50.12
C LEU A 43 -37.96 11.60 51.18
N SER A 44 -36.71 11.09 51.10
CA SER A 44 -35.61 10.87 52.12
C SER A 44 -35.90 10.28 53.54
N PRO A 45 -34.97 9.56 54.26
CA PRO A 45 -33.65 10.08 54.70
C PRO A 45 -32.41 9.14 54.90
N LEU A 46 -31.23 9.76 54.73
CA LEU A 46 -29.91 9.68 55.43
C LEU A 46 -29.42 8.47 56.28
N ASN A 47 -28.16 8.05 56.03
CA ASN A 47 -27.00 8.16 56.97
C ASN A 47 -25.70 7.61 56.30
N ARG A 48 -24.62 8.43 56.16
CA ARG A 48 -23.35 8.48 56.97
C ARG A 48 -22.46 7.22 56.80
N ILE A 49 -21.12 7.21 56.64
CA ILE A 49 -20.02 8.19 56.80
C ILE A 49 -18.71 7.60 56.19
N ALA A 50 -17.85 8.51 55.72
CA ALA A 50 -16.37 8.54 55.65
C ALA A 50 -15.49 7.56 54.84
N SER A 51 -14.72 8.24 53.98
CA SER A 51 -13.33 8.07 53.56
C SER A 51 -12.29 7.65 54.61
N ILE A 52 -11.32 6.82 54.20
CA ILE A 52 -9.93 6.85 54.68
C ILE A 52 -8.99 6.80 53.48
N SER A 53 -8.16 7.84 53.34
CA SER A 53 -6.88 7.81 52.63
C SER A 53 -5.77 7.69 53.68
N ARG A 54 -4.83 6.75 53.52
CA ARG A 54 -3.37 6.96 53.65
C ARG A 54 -2.58 5.66 53.77
N ALA A 55 -1.46 5.69 53.05
CA ALA A 55 -0.13 5.19 53.40
C ALA A 55 0.07 3.69 53.63
N TYR A 56 0.78 3.06 52.68
CA TYR A 56 2.06 2.42 53.01
C TYR A 56 3.07 2.77 51.90
N SER A 57 4.12 3.46 52.32
CA SER A 57 5.39 3.59 51.60
C SER A 57 6.34 2.52 52.16
N SER A 58 7.29 2.09 51.32
CA SER A 58 8.55 1.38 51.63
C SER A 58 8.49 0.13 52.52
N GLU A 59 8.74 -1.03 51.92
CA GLU A 59 9.96 -1.82 52.21
C GLU A 59 10.05 -3.00 51.24
N ALA A 60 11.21 -3.13 50.61
CA ALA A 60 11.59 -4.32 49.86
C ALA A 60 11.95 -5.43 50.87
N PRO A 61 11.45 -6.67 50.68
CA PRO A 61 12.17 -7.84 51.15
C PRO A 61 13.11 -8.30 50.04
N ALA A 62 14.37 -8.42 50.43
CA ALA A 62 15.44 -8.99 49.64
C ALA A 62 15.12 -10.40 49.12
N ALA A 63 15.80 -10.73 48.03
CA ALA A 63 15.87 -12.04 47.41
C ALA A 63 15.92 -13.19 48.42
N GLN A 64 15.09 -14.19 48.17
CA GLN A 64 15.35 -15.56 48.59
C GLN A 64 15.48 -16.40 47.32
N ASP A 65 16.64 -17.05 47.19
CA ASP A 65 16.98 -18.02 46.16
C ASP A 65 15.92 -19.13 46.10
N GLU A 66 15.02 -19.06 45.12
CA GLU A 66 14.35 -20.26 44.63
C GLU A 66 15.25 -20.92 43.58
N ALA A 67 15.70 -22.14 43.92
CA ALA A 67 16.41 -23.03 43.01
C ALA A 67 15.65 -23.14 41.67
N PRO A 68 16.35 -23.22 40.53
CA PRO A 68 15.72 -23.13 39.22
C PRO A 68 14.79 -24.32 39.01
N VAL A 69 13.48 -24.07 39.10
CA VAL A 69 12.48 -24.95 38.51
C VAL A 69 12.69 -24.88 37.01
N ALA A 70 13.22 -25.96 36.45
CA ALA A 70 13.43 -26.10 35.03
C ALA A 70 12.14 -25.74 34.27
N ALA A 71 12.15 -24.61 33.58
CA ALA A 71 11.13 -24.29 32.61
C ALA A 71 11.07 -25.44 31.59
N PRO A 72 9.88 -25.89 31.16
CA PRO A 72 9.79 -26.79 30.02
C PRO A 72 10.47 -26.08 28.84
N THR A 73 11.54 -26.67 28.31
CA THR A 73 12.10 -26.30 27.02
C THR A 73 11.04 -26.61 25.96
N ASP A 74 10.16 -25.65 25.66
CA ASP A 74 9.34 -25.68 24.45
C ASP A 74 10.32 -25.64 23.27
N ALA A 75 10.61 -26.82 22.71
CA ALA A 75 11.45 -26.94 21.53
C ALA A 75 10.86 -26.07 20.41
N VAL A 76 11.67 -25.19 19.83
CA VAL A 76 11.25 -24.38 18.69
C VAL A 76 10.78 -25.33 17.58
N PRO A 77 9.52 -25.22 17.12
CA PRO A 77 8.94 -26.23 16.25
C PRO A 77 9.65 -26.20 14.89
N LYS A 78 10.13 -27.36 14.42
CA LYS A 78 10.89 -27.45 13.17
C LYS A 78 10.00 -27.78 11.98
N PHE A 79 10.42 -27.37 10.79
CA PHE A 79 9.74 -27.75 9.55
C PHE A 79 9.82 -29.25 9.28
N ALA A 80 10.95 -29.88 9.65
CA ALA A 80 11.15 -31.32 9.46
C ALA A 80 10.16 -32.19 10.25
N ASP A 81 9.60 -31.65 11.33
CA ASP A 81 8.67 -32.36 12.22
C ASP A 81 7.20 -32.25 11.77
N LEU A 82 6.94 -31.55 10.65
CA LEU A 82 5.58 -31.39 10.11
C LEU A 82 5.06 -32.69 9.50
N GLU A 83 4.02 -33.25 10.10
CA GLU A 83 3.27 -34.36 9.53
C GLU A 83 2.35 -33.92 8.38
N GLY A 84 2.11 -34.82 7.42
CA GLY A 84 1.18 -34.57 6.32
C GLY A 84 1.71 -33.63 5.23
N VAL A 85 3.01 -33.27 5.26
CA VAL A 85 3.68 -32.48 4.22
C VAL A 85 4.55 -33.39 3.34
N HIS A 86 4.50 -33.18 2.02
CA HIS A 86 5.27 -33.97 1.09
C HIS A 86 6.79 -33.73 1.26
N PRO A 87 7.65 -34.77 1.28
CA PRO A 87 9.09 -34.63 1.52
C PRO A 87 9.80 -33.64 0.60
N ASN A 88 9.39 -33.55 -0.67
CA ASN A 88 9.93 -32.58 -1.64
C ASN A 88 9.76 -31.11 -1.19
N LEU A 89 8.65 -30.78 -0.50
CA LEU A 89 8.43 -29.42 0.03
C LEU A 89 9.28 -29.18 1.27
N ILE A 90 9.39 -30.16 2.17
CA ILE A 90 10.27 -30.09 3.34
C ILE A 90 11.73 -29.91 2.92
N THR A 91 12.21 -30.71 1.97
CA THR A 91 13.57 -30.61 1.40
C THR A 91 13.82 -29.23 0.79
N ALA A 92 12.84 -28.67 0.08
CA ALA A 92 12.97 -27.33 -0.48
C ALA A 92 13.16 -26.27 0.61
N ILE A 93 12.48 -26.40 1.75
CA ILE A 93 12.55 -25.47 2.88
C ILE A 93 13.87 -25.64 3.66
N THR A 94 14.20 -26.86 4.08
CA THR A 94 15.35 -27.13 4.95
C THR A 94 16.67 -27.05 4.18
N GLU A 95 16.80 -27.74 3.05
CA GLU A 95 18.05 -27.76 2.29
C GLU A 95 18.14 -26.60 1.29
N GLY A 96 17.04 -26.28 0.61
CA GLY A 96 17.02 -25.28 -0.46
C GLY A 96 16.95 -23.83 0.02
N MET A 97 16.26 -23.59 1.14
CA MET A 97 16.08 -22.25 1.72
C MET A 97 16.81 -22.07 3.05
N SER A 98 17.34 -23.16 3.62
CA SER A 98 18.05 -23.15 4.90
C SER A 98 17.19 -22.64 6.06
N TYR A 99 15.92 -23.07 6.08
CA TYR A 99 14.99 -22.79 7.18
C TYR A 99 14.70 -24.06 7.98
N ASP A 100 15.29 -24.15 9.16
CA ASP A 100 15.09 -25.30 10.06
C ASP A 100 13.87 -25.13 10.96
N ASN A 101 13.71 -23.92 11.51
CA ASN A 101 12.75 -23.60 12.56
C ASN A 101 11.57 -22.77 12.02
N MET A 102 10.36 -23.09 12.48
CA MET A 102 9.16 -22.31 12.21
C MET A 102 9.05 -21.10 13.13
N THR A 103 8.59 -19.99 12.58
CA THR A 103 8.16 -18.83 13.37
C THR A 103 6.84 -19.12 14.09
N PRO A 104 6.48 -18.40 15.16
CA PRO A 104 5.22 -18.64 15.89
C PRO A 104 3.97 -18.54 15.01
N VAL A 105 3.95 -17.64 14.01
CA VAL A 105 2.84 -17.56 13.05
C VAL A 105 2.79 -18.79 12.14
N GLN A 106 3.94 -19.29 11.69
CA GLN A 106 4.01 -20.49 10.86
C GLN A 106 3.51 -21.70 11.66
N ALA A 107 4.02 -21.91 12.88
CA ALA A 107 3.61 -23.02 13.73
C ALA A 107 2.10 -23.02 14.04
N LYS A 108 1.52 -21.85 14.34
CA LYS A 108 0.09 -21.71 14.64
C LYS A 108 -0.82 -21.82 13.40
N THR A 109 -0.31 -21.48 12.21
CA THR A 109 -1.14 -21.41 10.99
C THR A 109 -1.03 -22.66 10.13
N ILE A 110 0.16 -23.25 10.01
CA ILE A 110 0.42 -24.37 9.09
C ILE A 110 -0.37 -25.61 9.51
N THR A 111 -0.33 -26.00 10.79
CA THR A 111 -1.01 -27.21 11.28
C THR A 111 -2.52 -27.24 11.00
N PRO A 112 -3.32 -26.19 11.30
CA PRO A 112 -4.72 -26.19 10.93
C PRO A 112 -4.93 -26.07 9.41
N ALA A 113 -4.09 -25.30 8.71
CA ALA A 113 -4.19 -25.17 7.26
C ALA A 113 -3.93 -26.48 6.50
N LEU A 114 -3.03 -27.34 7.00
CA LEU A 114 -2.76 -28.66 6.39
C LEU A 114 -3.96 -29.61 6.44
N LYS A 115 -4.89 -29.41 7.39
CA LYS A 115 -6.15 -30.17 7.47
C LYS A 115 -7.17 -29.75 6.39
N GLY A 116 -6.90 -28.65 5.68
CA GLY A 116 -7.79 -28.08 4.67
C GLY A 116 -8.83 -27.10 5.20
N THR A 117 -8.81 -26.79 6.51
CA THR A 117 -9.67 -25.77 7.14
C THR A 117 -9.34 -24.38 6.59
N ASP A 118 -10.36 -23.54 6.41
CA ASP A 118 -10.15 -22.16 5.97
C ASP A 118 -9.49 -21.35 7.08
N ILE A 119 -8.60 -20.42 6.73
CA ILE A 119 -7.84 -19.63 7.71
C ILE A 119 -8.16 -18.15 7.56
N VAL A 120 -8.41 -17.49 8.68
CA VAL A 120 -8.32 -16.03 8.80
C VAL A 120 -7.22 -15.73 9.79
N ALA A 121 -6.06 -15.30 9.30
CA ALA A 121 -4.87 -15.07 10.11
C ALA A 121 -4.60 -13.58 10.31
N GLN A 122 -4.49 -13.17 11.58
CA GLN A 122 -3.93 -11.88 11.96
C GLN A 122 -2.47 -12.07 12.40
N ALA A 123 -1.55 -11.46 11.67
CA ALA A 123 -0.12 -11.57 11.96
C ALA A 123 0.68 -10.33 11.55
N LYS A 124 1.65 -9.95 12.41
CA LYS A 124 2.56 -8.81 12.21
C LYS A 124 3.35 -8.96 10.90
N THR A 125 3.72 -7.84 10.29
CA THR A 125 4.58 -7.83 9.09
C THR A 125 5.96 -8.40 9.41
N GLY A 126 6.61 -9.05 8.45
CA GLY A 126 7.97 -9.58 8.63
C GLY A 126 8.11 -10.82 9.52
N THR A 127 7.01 -11.50 9.87
CA THR A 127 7.01 -12.70 10.74
C THR A 127 7.06 -14.03 9.98
N GLY A 128 7.30 -14.01 8.67
CA GLY A 128 7.34 -15.24 7.86
C GLY A 128 5.98 -15.75 7.36
N LYS A 129 4.98 -14.87 7.25
CA LYS A 129 3.62 -15.19 6.75
C LYS A 129 3.58 -15.90 5.40
N THR A 130 4.53 -15.59 4.51
CA THR A 130 4.57 -16.15 3.15
C THR A 130 4.64 -17.68 3.16
N LEU A 131 5.52 -18.28 3.96
CA LEU A 131 5.58 -19.73 4.11
C LEU A 131 4.36 -20.30 4.82
N ALA A 132 3.77 -19.55 5.76
CA ALA A 132 2.62 -19.98 6.55
C ALA A 132 1.39 -20.28 5.67
N PHE A 133 1.22 -19.58 4.53
CA PHE A 133 0.16 -19.89 3.57
C PHE A 133 0.64 -20.65 2.33
N LEU A 134 1.89 -20.46 1.87
CA LEU A 134 2.37 -21.14 0.67
C LEU A 134 2.52 -22.65 0.89
N LEU A 135 3.06 -23.07 2.04
CA LEU A 135 3.27 -24.49 2.33
C LEU A 135 1.94 -25.29 2.33
N PRO A 136 0.90 -24.91 3.10
CA PRO A 136 -0.37 -25.63 3.07
C PRO A 136 -1.08 -25.52 1.71
N LEU A 137 -0.99 -24.38 1.01
CA LEU A 137 -1.52 -24.25 -0.35
C LEU A 137 -0.90 -25.25 -1.32
N LEU A 138 0.44 -25.34 -1.33
CA LEU A 138 1.16 -26.25 -2.22
C LEU A 138 0.89 -27.70 -1.84
N GLN A 139 0.86 -28.01 -0.55
CA GLN A 139 0.52 -29.34 -0.06
C GLN A 139 -0.90 -29.75 -0.50
N ARG A 140 -1.87 -28.84 -0.40
CA ARG A 140 -3.25 -29.09 -0.87
C ARG A 140 -3.30 -29.46 -2.34
N MET A 141 -2.53 -28.77 -3.19
CA MET A 141 -2.43 -29.08 -4.62
C MET A 141 -1.83 -30.47 -4.86
N LEU A 142 -0.81 -30.87 -4.09
CA LEU A 142 -0.19 -32.20 -4.20
C LEU A 142 -1.09 -33.32 -3.67
N VAL A 143 -1.92 -33.06 -2.65
CA VAL A 143 -2.90 -34.03 -2.15
C VAL A 143 -4.01 -34.28 -3.16
N GLU A 144 -4.50 -33.23 -3.82
CA GLU A 144 -5.53 -33.38 -4.86
C GLU A 144 -4.99 -34.06 -6.12
N ASP A 145 -3.70 -33.89 -6.42
CA ASP A 145 -3.05 -34.59 -7.53
C ASP A 145 -1.60 -34.97 -7.20
N PRO A 146 -1.42 -36.20 -6.70
CA PRO A 146 -0.10 -36.72 -6.34
C PRO A 146 0.89 -36.79 -7.52
N SER A 147 0.41 -36.78 -8.77
CA SER A 147 1.31 -36.80 -9.93
C SER A 147 2.16 -35.53 -10.02
N LEU A 148 1.65 -34.40 -9.51
CA LEU A 148 2.34 -33.11 -9.46
C LEU A 148 3.55 -33.11 -8.52
N ALA A 149 3.71 -34.12 -7.65
CA ALA A 149 4.91 -34.27 -6.84
C ALA A 149 6.15 -34.66 -7.68
N ARG A 150 5.94 -35.27 -8.85
CA ARG A 150 7.02 -35.70 -9.75
C ARG A 150 7.47 -34.53 -10.62
N ARG A 151 8.78 -34.24 -10.67
CA ARG A 151 9.33 -33.13 -11.48
C ARG A 151 8.95 -33.18 -12.96
N GLY A 152 8.70 -34.36 -13.52
CA GLY A 152 8.27 -34.53 -14.90
C GLY A 152 6.86 -34.01 -15.18
N ALA A 153 5.98 -33.87 -14.18
CA ALA A 153 4.61 -33.43 -14.39
C ALA A 153 4.51 -31.99 -14.96
N LYS A 154 5.55 -31.16 -14.76
CA LYS A 154 5.62 -29.81 -15.31
C LYS A 154 5.53 -29.77 -16.85
N TYR A 155 5.95 -30.84 -17.54
CA TYR A 155 5.90 -30.90 -19.00
C TYR A 155 4.48 -31.12 -19.54
N ASN A 156 3.54 -31.50 -18.68
CA ASN A 156 2.12 -31.67 -19.01
C ASN A 156 1.26 -30.50 -18.53
N ALA A 157 1.88 -29.46 -17.97
CA ALA A 157 1.17 -28.31 -17.41
C ALA A 157 0.45 -27.53 -18.51
N ARG A 158 -0.79 -27.12 -18.24
CA ARG A 158 -1.61 -26.31 -19.16
C ARG A 158 -1.89 -24.93 -18.58
N SER A 159 -2.21 -23.96 -19.43
CA SER A 159 -2.51 -22.59 -19.00
C SER A 159 -3.83 -22.46 -18.23
N ASN A 160 -4.73 -23.43 -18.38
CA ASN A 160 -6.07 -23.47 -17.79
C ASN A 160 -6.21 -24.50 -16.66
N ASP A 161 -5.10 -25.07 -16.16
CA ASP A 161 -5.13 -26.02 -15.04
C ASP A 161 -4.63 -25.37 -13.74
N ILE A 162 -5.14 -24.16 -13.46
CA ILE A 162 -4.81 -23.45 -12.24
C ILE A 162 -5.49 -24.12 -11.06
N ARG A 163 -4.71 -24.50 -10.06
CA ARG A 163 -5.16 -25.18 -8.84
C ARG A 163 -4.89 -24.38 -7.57
N GLY A 164 -4.01 -23.39 -7.63
CA GLY A 164 -3.78 -22.44 -6.55
C GLY A 164 -3.75 -21.01 -7.06
N ILE A 165 -4.39 -20.09 -6.33
CA ILE A 165 -4.32 -18.65 -6.60
C ILE A 165 -3.85 -17.93 -5.33
N VAL A 166 -2.88 -17.03 -5.47
CA VAL A 166 -2.50 -16.09 -4.41
C VAL A 166 -2.71 -14.66 -4.92
N LEU A 167 -3.58 -13.92 -4.24
CA LEU A 167 -3.83 -12.51 -4.50
C LEU A 167 -3.01 -11.64 -3.55
N SER A 168 -2.35 -10.62 -4.11
CA SER A 168 -1.58 -9.63 -3.37
C SER A 168 -1.95 -8.21 -3.86
N PRO A 169 -2.01 -7.21 -2.97
CA PRO A 169 -2.38 -5.84 -3.33
C PRO A 169 -1.37 -5.14 -4.25
N THR A 170 -0.08 -5.44 -4.10
CA THR A 170 0.97 -4.79 -4.88
C THR A 170 1.63 -5.79 -5.83
N ARG A 171 2.17 -5.25 -6.93
CA ARG A 171 2.82 -6.06 -7.97
C ARG A 171 4.12 -6.66 -7.46
N GLU A 172 4.83 -5.86 -6.69
CA GLU A 172 6.13 -6.19 -6.14
C GLU A 172 6.01 -7.29 -5.07
N LEU A 173 4.99 -7.23 -4.21
CA LEU A 173 4.70 -8.32 -3.27
C LEU A 173 4.28 -9.60 -4.00
N ALA A 174 3.46 -9.50 -5.06
CA ALA A 174 3.10 -10.65 -5.88
C ALA A 174 4.34 -11.29 -6.55
N GLU A 175 5.27 -10.49 -7.06
CA GLU A 175 6.53 -10.96 -7.63
C GLU A 175 7.43 -11.63 -6.58
N GLN A 176 7.49 -11.08 -5.36
CA GLN A 176 8.20 -11.67 -4.22
C GLN A 176 7.61 -13.02 -3.82
N ILE A 177 6.28 -13.12 -3.67
CA ILE A 177 5.59 -14.37 -3.35
C ILE A 177 5.82 -15.40 -4.47
N ALA A 178 5.77 -14.99 -5.73
CA ALA A 178 6.03 -15.88 -6.86
C ALA A 178 7.48 -16.40 -6.87
N ALA A 179 8.45 -15.55 -6.54
CA ALA A 179 9.85 -15.97 -6.40
C ALA A 179 10.02 -17.00 -5.28
N GLU A 180 9.38 -16.76 -4.13
CA GLU A 180 9.42 -17.67 -2.99
C GLU A 180 8.73 -19.01 -3.29
N ALA A 181 7.56 -18.96 -3.94
CA ALA A 181 6.86 -20.15 -4.40
C ALA A 181 7.69 -20.99 -5.37
N ARG A 182 8.43 -20.36 -6.31
CA ARG A 182 9.35 -21.07 -7.22
C ARG A 182 10.47 -21.80 -6.48
N ARG A 183 10.98 -21.24 -5.38
CA ARG A 183 11.99 -21.91 -4.53
C ARG A 183 11.39 -23.15 -3.87
N LEU A 184 10.17 -23.04 -3.33
CA LEU A 184 9.47 -24.15 -2.67
C LEU A 184 9.14 -25.31 -3.62
N VAL A 185 8.75 -25.01 -4.87
CA VAL A 185 8.35 -26.05 -5.83
C VAL A 185 9.53 -26.67 -6.60
N LYS A 186 10.78 -26.32 -6.27
CA LYS A 186 11.98 -26.76 -7.01
C LYS A 186 12.07 -28.29 -7.19
N HIS A 187 11.56 -29.05 -6.24
CA HIS A 187 11.57 -30.52 -6.25
C HIS A 187 10.24 -31.16 -6.69
N THR A 188 9.27 -30.38 -7.16
CA THR A 188 7.96 -30.86 -7.64
C THR A 188 7.77 -30.57 -9.14
N GLY A 189 6.63 -30.98 -9.69
CA GLY A 189 6.18 -30.65 -11.05
C GLY A 189 5.24 -29.44 -11.11
N LEU A 190 5.04 -28.73 -10.00
CA LEU A 190 4.20 -27.54 -9.94
C LEU A 190 4.84 -26.39 -10.73
N VAL A 191 4.01 -25.65 -11.46
CA VAL A 191 4.46 -24.52 -12.29
C VAL A 191 3.84 -23.24 -11.75
N VAL A 192 4.70 -22.25 -11.46
CA VAL A 192 4.31 -20.98 -10.85
C VAL A 192 4.38 -19.86 -11.89
N GLN A 193 3.26 -19.19 -12.13
CA GLN A 193 3.20 -17.98 -12.94
C GLN A 193 2.87 -16.75 -12.09
N CYS A 194 3.25 -15.58 -12.58
CA CYS A 194 2.95 -14.30 -11.93
C CYS A 194 2.22 -13.37 -12.91
N ALA A 195 1.06 -12.85 -12.50
CA ALA A 195 0.20 -11.99 -13.29
C ALA A 195 -0.06 -10.65 -12.60
N VAL A 196 0.78 -9.66 -12.93
CA VAL A 196 0.73 -8.31 -12.36
C VAL A 196 0.52 -7.24 -13.42
N GLY A 197 -0.17 -6.15 -13.08
CA GLY A 197 -0.38 -5.02 -14.00
C GLY A 197 0.92 -4.38 -14.51
N GLY A 198 0.85 -3.52 -15.54
CA GLY A 198 2.01 -2.75 -16.05
C GLY A 198 3.14 -3.57 -16.69
N THR A 199 2.99 -4.89 -16.77
CA THR A 199 3.80 -5.78 -17.63
C THR A 199 3.05 -6.11 -18.91
N ASP A 200 3.76 -6.53 -19.95
CA ASP A 200 3.14 -6.93 -21.21
C ASP A 200 2.26 -8.19 -21.04
N LYS A 201 0.94 -8.02 -21.19
CA LYS A 201 -0.06 -9.10 -21.04
C LYS A 201 0.21 -10.25 -22.01
N ARG A 202 0.59 -9.94 -23.26
CA ARG A 202 0.81 -10.93 -24.31
C ARG A 202 2.02 -11.82 -24.02
N SER A 203 3.13 -11.24 -23.57
CA SER A 203 4.34 -11.95 -23.17
C SER A 203 4.06 -12.91 -22.00
N MET A 204 3.32 -12.46 -20.98
CA MET A 204 2.90 -13.32 -19.88
C MET A 204 2.03 -14.48 -20.36
N LEU A 205 1.00 -14.21 -21.19
CA LEU A 205 0.14 -15.27 -21.74
C LEU A 205 0.92 -16.27 -22.60
N ASN A 206 1.86 -15.80 -23.42
CA ASN A 206 2.70 -16.67 -24.24
C ASN A 206 3.58 -17.58 -23.38
N ARG A 207 4.14 -17.06 -22.28
CA ARG A 207 4.89 -17.86 -21.30
C ARG A 207 3.99 -18.90 -20.62
N THR A 208 2.83 -18.47 -20.12
CA THR A 208 1.87 -19.36 -19.44
C THR A 208 1.33 -20.45 -20.35
N ARG A 209 1.17 -20.19 -21.65
CA ARG A 209 0.78 -21.21 -22.65
C ARG A 209 1.89 -22.21 -22.94
N ARG A 210 3.14 -21.77 -22.91
CA ARG A 210 4.31 -22.61 -23.17
C ARG A 210 4.65 -23.50 -21.98
N ASP A 211 4.68 -22.90 -20.79
CA ASP A 211 5.20 -23.54 -19.58
C ASP A 211 4.07 -24.13 -18.71
N GLY A 212 2.82 -23.72 -18.94
CA GLY A 212 1.66 -24.04 -18.11
C GLY A 212 1.57 -23.19 -16.84
N CYS A 213 0.54 -23.46 -16.03
CA CYS A 213 0.34 -22.83 -14.74
C CYS A 213 -0.48 -23.72 -13.81
N HIS A 214 0.10 -24.08 -12.66
CA HIS A 214 -0.63 -24.73 -11.56
C HIS A 214 -0.90 -23.73 -10.42
N LEU A 215 0.07 -22.87 -10.11
CA LEU A 215 -0.06 -21.79 -9.12
C LEU A 215 0.06 -20.43 -9.81
N LEU A 216 -0.99 -19.61 -9.69
CA LEU A 216 -0.99 -18.24 -10.19
C LEU A 216 -0.91 -17.24 -9.03
N VAL A 217 0.17 -16.47 -8.98
CA VAL A 217 0.29 -15.32 -8.06
C VAL A 217 -0.05 -14.05 -8.82
N ALA A 218 -0.97 -13.23 -8.32
CA ALA A 218 -1.50 -12.12 -9.10
C ALA A 218 -1.92 -10.90 -8.27
N THR A 219 -1.93 -9.74 -8.92
CA THR A 219 -2.70 -8.57 -8.43
C THR A 219 -4.16 -8.68 -8.89
N PRO A 220 -5.16 -8.28 -8.07
CA PRO A 220 -6.58 -8.41 -8.42
C PRO A 220 -6.94 -7.85 -9.79
N GLY A 221 -6.50 -6.63 -10.12
CA GLY A 221 -6.81 -6.02 -11.41
C GLY A 221 -6.34 -6.83 -12.63
N ARG A 222 -5.14 -7.42 -12.58
CA ARG A 222 -4.63 -8.26 -13.70
C ARG A 222 -5.30 -9.63 -13.73
N LEU A 223 -5.57 -10.25 -12.57
CA LEU A 223 -6.29 -11.53 -12.57
C LEU A 223 -7.71 -11.38 -13.13
N ASN A 224 -8.42 -10.32 -12.71
CA ASN A 224 -9.75 -10.03 -13.20
C ASN A 224 -9.77 -9.83 -14.72
N ASP A 225 -8.83 -9.06 -15.28
CA ASP A 225 -8.66 -8.90 -16.74
C ASP A 225 -8.43 -10.25 -17.46
N LEU A 226 -7.72 -11.19 -16.83
CA LEU A 226 -7.45 -12.51 -17.43
C LEU A 226 -8.66 -13.44 -17.39
N LEU A 227 -9.38 -13.49 -16.26
CA LEU A 227 -10.55 -14.35 -16.09
C LEU A 227 -11.76 -13.86 -16.90
N GLN A 228 -11.92 -12.54 -17.05
CA GLN A 228 -12.99 -11.99 -17.89
C GLN A 228 -12.73 -12.13 -19.39
N ASP A 229 -11.46 -12.20 -19.81
CA ASP A 229 -11.08 -12.37 -21.20
C ASP A 229 -11.04 -13.84 -21.59
N THR A 230 -12.11 -14.35 -22.21
CA THR A 230 -12.20 -15.74 -22.68
C THR A 230 -11.10 -16.16 -23.66
N ARG A 231 -10.42 -15.19 -24.30
CA ARG A 231 -9.30 -15.46 -25.22
C ARG A 231 -7.96 -15.58 -24.49
N SER A 232 -7.90 -15.29 -23.20
CA SER A 232 -6.69 -15.41 -22.39
C SER A 232 -6.22 -16.87 -22.36
N GLY A 233 -7.16 -17.82 -22.26
CA GLY A 233 -6.88 -19.23 -22.01
C GLY A 233 -6.44 -19.52 -20.58
N ILE A 234 -6.72 -18.59 -19.66
CA ILE A 234 -6.51 -18.69 -18.23
C ILE A 234 -7.85 -19.02 -17.59
N ASP A 235 -7.88 -20.12 -16.83
CA ASP A 235 -9.04 -20.58 -16.09
C ASP A 235 -8.57 -21.42 -14.89
N ALA A 236 -9.45 -21.59 -13.90
CA ALA A 236 -9.18 -22.31 -12.67
C ALA A 236 -10.31 -23.29 -12.29
N PRO A 237 -10.74 -24.20 -13.20
CA PRO A 237 -11.84 -25.14 -12.92
C PRO A 237 -11.48 -26.11 -11.77
N ASN A 238 -10.18 -26.39 -11.60
CA ASN A 238 -9.65 -27.27 -10.58
C ASN A 238 -9.07 -26.50 -9.38
N LEU A 239 -9.55 -25.29 -9.09
CA LEU A 239 -9.03 -24.50 -7.97
C LEU A 239 -9.18 -25.24 -6.63
N ALA A 240 -8.05 -25.59 -6.01
CA ALA A 240 -7.96 -26.28 -4.73
C ALA A 240 -7.80 -25.29 -3.56
N ALA A 241 -7.10 -24.17 -3.79
CA ALA A 241 -6.78 -23.19 -2.75
C ALA A 241 -6.74 -21.76 -3.28
N LEU A 242 -7.26 -20.83 -2.48
CA LEU A 242 -7.24 -19.38 -2.72
C LEU A 242 -6.65 -18.67 -1.50
N VAL A 243 -5.66 -17.81 -1.73
CA VAL A 243 -5.04 -16.97 -0.70
C VAL A 243 -5.27 -15.50 -1.00
N LEU A 244 -5.64 -14.73 0.01
CA LEU A 244 -5.65 -13.27 0.01
C LEU A 244 -4.59 -12.78 0.99
N ASP A 245 -3.45 -12.33 0.49
CA ASP A 245 -2.40 -11.71 1.30
C ASP A 245 -2.63 -10.20 1.38
N GLU A 246 -2.46 -9.63 2.57
CA GLU A 246 -2.74 -8.23 2.89
C GLU A 246 -4.15 -7.78 2.46
N ALA A 247 -5.16 -8.55 2.89
CA ALA A 247 -6.55 -8.34 2.48
C ALA A 247 -7.13 -6.96 2.85
N ASP A 248 -6.73 -6.40 3.99
CA ASP A 248 -7.01 -5.01 4.37
C ASP A 248 -6.51 -4.04 3.30
N ARG A 249 -5.27 -4.22 2.83
CA ARG A 249 -4.70 -3.36 1.80
C ARG A 249 -5.44 -3.45 0.48
N MET A 250 -5.87 -4.66 0.09
CA MET A 250 -6.63 -4.81 -1.15
C MET A 250 -7.91 -3.98 -1.12
N LEU A 251 -8.56 -3.89 0.04
CA LEU A 251 -9.73 -3.03 0.23
C LEU A 251 -9.35 -1.54 0.26
N ASP A 252 -8.28 -1.17 0.95
CA ASP A 252 -7.81 0.23 1.02
C ASP A 252 -7.41 0.80 -0.36
N VAL A 253 -6.86 -0.05 -1.24
CA VAL A 253 -6.48 0.31 -2.62
C VAL A 253 -7.71 0.37 -3.55
N GLY A 254 -8.87 -0.12 -3.10
CA GLY A 254 -10.12 -0.11 -3.87
C GLY A 254 -10.33 -1.34 -4.75
N PHE A 255 -9.65 -2.46 -4.49
CA PHE A 255 -9.85 -3.71 -5.27
C PHE A 255 -11.11 -4.50 -4.91
N GLU A 256 -11.99 -3.96 -4.06
CA GLU A 256 -13.21 -4.66 -3.63
C GLU A 256 -14.06 -5.13 -4.82
N ARG A 257 -14.18 -4.28 -5.86
CA ARG A 257 -14.92 -4.63 -7.07
C ARG A 257 -14.24 -5.78 -7.83
N GLU A 258 -12.93 -5.69 -8.07
CA GLU A 258 -12.15 -6.71 -8.78
C GLU A 258 -12.18 -8.04 -8.02
N LEU A 259 -12.07 -8.02 -6.69
CA LEU A 259 -12.18 -9.22 -5.86
C LEU A 259 -13.54 -9.89 -6.05
N ASN A 260 -14.64 -9.12 -6.00
CA ASN A 260 -15.98 -9.66 -6.22
C ASN A 260 -16.16 -10.26 -7.61
N GLU A 261 -15.61 -9.64 -8.65
CA GLU A 261 -15.67 -10.19 -10.01
C GLU A 261 -14.82 -11.46 -10.17
N ILE A 262 -13.63 -11.51 -9.55
CA ILE A 262 -12.80 -12.72 -9.54
C ILE A 262 -13.57 -13.89 -8.93
N ILE A 263 -14.17 -13.72 -7.75
CA ILE A 263 -14.90 -14.80 -7.05
C ILE A 263 -15.98 -15.39 -7.94
N LYS A 264 -16.71 -14.56 -8.69
CA LYS A 264 -17.79 -15.01 -9.60
C LYS A 264 -17.27 -15.88 -10.74
N CYS A 265 -16.02 -15.71 -11.14
CA CYS A 265 -15.36 -16.51 -12.17
C CYS A 265 -14.74 -17.81 -11.62
N LEU A 266 -14.63 -17.97 -10.30
CA LEU A 266 -14.04 -19.15 -9.67
C LEU A 266 -15.12 -20.19 -9.34
N PRO A 267 -14.77 -21.48 -9.24
CA PRO A 267 -15.71 -22.52 -8.85
C PRO A 267 -16.40 -22.21 -7.52
N THR A 268 -17.71 -22.41 -7.50
CA THR A 268 -18.54 -22.32 -6.30
C THR A 268 -18.25 -23.47 -5.35
N SER A 269 -18.60 -23.30 -4.07
CA SER A 269 -18.42 -24.35 -3.05
C SER A 269 -19.20 -25.63 -3.35
N THR A 270 -20.26 -25.55 -4.16
CA THR A 270 -21.03 -26.69 -4.64
C THR A 270 -20.36 -27.44 -5.80
N GLU A 271 -19.58 -26.75 -6.62
CA GLU A 271 -18.85 -27.37 -7.74
C GLU A 271 -17.54 -28.00 -7.27
N LYS A 272 -16.78 -27.25 -6.45
CA LYS A 272 -15.52 -27.71 -5.91
C LYS A 272 -15.24 -27.09 -4.55
N VAL A 273 -14.97 -27.95 -3.57
CA VAL A 273 -14.53 -27.50 -2.24
C VAL A 273 -13.09 -27.00 -2.34
N ARG A 274 -12.91 -25.68 -2.26
CA ARG A 274 -11.61 -25.02 -2.18
C ARG A 274 -11.30 -24.56 -0.75
N GLN A 275 -10.02 -24.55 -0.38
CA GLN A 275 -9.55 -23.93 0.85
C GLN A 275 -9.33 -22.43 0.62
N THR A 276 -9.69 -21.61 1.60
CA THR A 276 -9.46 -20.17 1.61
C THR A 276 -8.54 -19.78 2.75
N MET A 277 -7.50 -18.98 2.48
CA MET A 277 -6.70 -18.37 3.53
C MET A 277 -6.64 -16.86 3.34
N LEU A 278 -7.15 -16.11 4.30
CA LEU A 278 -7.05 -14.65 4.36
C LEU A 278 -5.99 -14.29 5.39
N VAL A 279 -4.97 -13.56 4.96
CA VAL A 279 -3.87 -13.15 5.82
C VAL A 279 -3.79 -11.62 5.82
N SER A 280 -3.79 -11.03 7.00
CA SER A 280 -3.64 -9.58 7.14
C SER A 280 -2.94 -9.19 8.45
N ALA A 281 -2.37 -7.99 8.47
CA ALA A 281 -1.84 -7.40 9.69
C ALA A 281 -2.96 -6.82 10.57
N THR A 282 -4.04 -6.32 9.95
CA THR A 282 -5.17 -5.69 10.63
C THR A 282 -6.48 -6.34 10.20
N ILE A 283 -7.48 -6.36 11.08
CA ILE A 283 -8.79 -6.94 10.77
C ILE A 283 -9.91 -5.93 11.09
N PRO A 284 -10.00 -4.84 10.31
CA PRO A 284 -11.13 -3.91 10.36
C PRO A 284 -12.43 -4.52 9.82
N ASP A 285 -13.58 -3.88 10.08
CA ASP A 285 -14.92 -4.37 9.72
C ASP A 285 -15.10 -4.70 8.25
N ASN A 286 -14.43 -3.99 7.34
CA ASN A 286 -14.44 -4.27 5.92
C ASN A 286 -13.73 -5.60 5.58
N VAL A 287 -12.61 -5.92 6.23
CA VAL A 287 -11.94 -7.23 6.11
C VAL A 287 -12.81 -8.34 6.68
N ILE A 288 -13.50 -8.07 7.80
CA ILE A 288 -14.44 -9.01 8.41
C ILE A 288 -15.57 -9.35 7.43
N ARG A 289 -16.13 -8.34 6.74
CA ARG A 289 -17.13 -8.55 5.70
C ARG A 289 -16.59 -9.35 4.51
N LEU A 290 -15.39 -9.05 4.05
CA LEU A 290 -14.74 -9.80 2.97
C LEU A 290 -14.49 -11.27 3.36
N ALA A 291 -14.02 -11.53 4.58
CA ALA A 291 -13.80 -12.89 5.06
C ALA A 291 -15.11 -13.69 5.03
N ARG A 292 -16.23 -13.09 5.46
CA ARG A 292 -17.55 -13.73 5.48
C ARG A 292 -18.06 -14.19 4.12
N THR A 293 -17.64 -13.54 3.02
CA THR A 293 -18.05 -13.94 1.67
C THR A 293 -17.14 -15.02 1.07
N MET A 294 -15.96 -15.22 1.65
CA MET A 294 -14.89 -16.03 1.07
C MET A 294 -14.68 -17.37 1.78
N VAL A 295 -14.76 -17.37 3.12
CA VAL A 295 -14.47 -18.54 3.96
C VAL A 295 -15.72 -19.38 4.23
N ARG A 296 -15.53 -20.67 4.47
CA ARG A 296 -16.60 -21.60 4.86
C ARG A 296 -17.04 -21.32 6.30
N PRO A 297 -18.31 -20.95 6.56
CA PRO A 297 -18.75 -20.54 7.90
C PRO A 297 -18.70 -21.66 8.94
N GLU A 298 -18.84 -22.92 8.51
CA GLU A 298 -18.83 -24.11 9.38
C GLU A 298 -17.41 -24.66 9.64
N ASP A 299 -16.43 -24.26 8.83
CA ASP A 299 -15.08 -24.86 8.82
C ASP A 299 -14.01 -23.80 8.48
N PHE A 300 -13.79 -22.90 9.45
CA PHE A 300 -12.67 -21.96 9.44
C PHE A 300 -12.07 -21.78 10.83
N GLU A 301 -10.80 -21.40 10.87
CA GLU A 301 -10.08 -21.04 12.07
C GLU A 301 -9.58 -19.60 12.00
N PHE A 302 -9.75 -18.89 13.12
CA PHE A 302 -9.20 -17.54 13.29
C PHE A 302 -7.88 -17.65 14.05
N VAL A 303 -6.77 -17.46 13.35
CA VAL A 303 -5.43 -17.56 13.92
C VAL A 303 -4.94 -16.17 14.27
N GLN A 304 -4.96 -15.85 15.56
CA GLN A 304 -4.41 -14.59 16.06
C GLN A 304 -3.04 -14.86 16.69
N THR A 305 -1.99 -14.36 16.04
CA THR A 305 -0.61 -14.51 16.54
C THR A 305 -0.11 -13.28 17.27
N ILE A 306 -0.98 -12.29 17.42
CA ILE A 306 -0.78 -11.07 18.17
C ILE A 306 -1.52 -11.28 19.49
N ALA A 307 -0.79 -11.52 20.59
CA ALA A 307 -1.45 -11.65 21.90
C ALA A 307 -2.15 -10.33 22.25
N GLU A 308 -3.23 -10.37 23.04
CA GLU A 308 -3.94 -9.16 23.48
C GLU A 308 -3.01 -8.13 24.18
N ASN A 309 -1.89 -8.62 24.76
CA ASN A 309 -0.84 -7.82 25.40
C ASN A 309 0.50 -7.77 24.63
N ASP A 310 0.67 -8.50 23.52
CA ASP A 310 1.94 -8.50 22.77
C ASP A 310 1.95 -7.35 21.77
N SER A 311 2.49 -6.25 22.26
CA SER A 311 2.58 -4.96 21.59
C SER A 311 3.07 -5.14 20.14
N LEU A 312 2.32 -4.61 19.19
CA LEU A 312 2.58 -4.71 17.76
C LEU A 312 4.02 -4.23 17.46
N THR A 313 4.66 -4.66 16.37
CA THR A 313 6.07 -4.26 16.09
C THR A 313 6.28 -2.75 16.24
N HIS A 314 5.27 -1.95 15.90
CA HIS A 314 5.27 -0.51 16.14
C HIS A 314 5.38 -0.12 17.61
N ASP A 315 4.76 -0.82 18.54
CA ASP A 315 4.78 -0.47 19.97
C ASP A 315 6.18 -0.62 20.60
N LYS A 316 7.04 -1.49 20.06
CA LYS A 316 8.43 -1.63 20.49
C LYS A 316 9.37 -0.63 19.84
N VAL A 317 9.03 -0.14 18.65
CA VAL A 317 9.81 0.87 17.94
C VAL A 317 9.62 2.21 18.65
N PRO A 318 10.69 2.86 19.15
CA PRO A 318 10.62 4.23 19.63
C PRO A 318 10.06 5.14 18.53
N GLN A 319 9.01 5.87 18.86
CA GLN A 319 8.29 6.74 17.94
C GLN A 319 8.38 8.17 18.41
N ARG A 320 8.77 9.05 17.50
CA ARG A 320 8.87 10.48 17.73
C ARG A 320 8.00 11.24 16.76
N ILE A 321 7.38 12.31 17.25
CA ILE A 321 6.73 13.34 16.44
C ILE A 321 7.56 14.61 16.57
N ALA A 322 8.00 15.14 15.43
CA ALA A 322 8.69 16.41 15.31
C ALA A 322 7.75 17.41 14.65
N PRO A 323 7.01 18.22 15.45
CA PRO A 323 6.24 19.33 14.92
C PRO A 323 7.19 20.34 14.28
N VAL A 324 6.85 20.82 13.09
CA VAL A 324 7.57 21.92 12.45
C VAL A 324 6.65 23.12 12.30
N THR A 325 7.20 24.34 12.36
CA THR A 325 6.42 25.59 12.31
C THR A 325 5.58 25.66 11.03
N SER A 326 6.22 25.40 9.88
CA SER A 326 5.61 25.49 8.55
C SER A 326 6.11 24.37 7.63
N TRP A 327 5.43 24.14 6.51
CA TRP A 327 5.93 23.34 5.39
C TRP A 327 7.33 23.74 4.92
N SER A 328 7.69 25.01 5.10
CA SER A 328 9.01 25.54 4.79
C SER A 328 10.15 24.92 5.60
N ASN A 329 9.86 24.42 6.80
CA ASN A 329 10.79 23.77 7.70
C ASN A 329 10.92 22.25 7.46
N VAL A 330 10.01 21.63 6.69
CA VAL A 330 9.93 20.17 6.53
C VAL A 330 11.19 19.56 5.91
N PHE A 331 11.66 20.08 4.77
CA PHE A 331 12.85 19.55 4.11
C PHE A 331 14.15 19.88 4.85
N PRO A 332 14.34 21.11 5.38
CA PRO A 332 15.43 21.40 6.32
C PRO A 332 15.48 20.39 7.48
N SER A 333 14.35 20.16 8.16
CA SER A 333 14.25 19.24 9.31
C SER A 333 14.50 17.79 8.93
N LEU A 334 14.00 17.37 7.77
CA LEU A 334 14.21 16.01 7.25
C LEU A 334 15.70 15.76 7.01
N PHE A 335 16.38 16.69 6.35
CA PHE A 335 17.79 16.51 5.99
C PHE A 335 18.72 16.72 7.18
N GLU A 336 18.40 17.64 8.11
CA GLU A 336 19.09 17.76 9.40
C GLU A 336 19.02 16.44 10.19
N LEU A 337 17.82 15.84 10.29
CA LEU A 337 17.63 14.55 10.94
C LEU A 337 18.46 13.45 10.27
N VAL A 338 18.43 13.37 8.94
CA VAL A 338 19.20 12.37 8.19
C VAL A 338 20.70 12.54 8.45
N ASP A 339 21.22 13.75 8.34
CA ASP A 339 22.65 14.01 8.50
C ASP A 339 23.11 13.72 9.93
N ARG A 340 22.29 14.08 10.94
CA ARG A 340 22.54 13.77 12.35
C ARG A 340 22.62 12.27 12.61
N GLU A 341 21.64 11.50 12.12
CA GLU A 341 21.61 10.05 12.35
C GLU A 341 22.69 9.31 11.53
N VAL A 342 23.08 9.83 10.37
CA VAL A 342 24.24 9.33 9.61
C VAL A 342 25.53 9.56 10.39
N ALA A 343 25.76 10.77 10.92
CA ALA A 343 26.94 11.08 11.71
C ALA A 343 27.03 10.16 12.95
N LYS A 344 25.93 10.01 13.68
CA LYS A 344 25.83 9.10 14.83
C LYS A 344 26.11 7.63 14.46
N ALA A 345 25.60 7.17 13.31
CA ALA A 345 25.88 5.80 12.85
C ALA A 345 27.36 5.59 12.47
N ASN A 346 28.04 6.64 11.99
CA ASN A 346 29.45 6.59 11.63
C ASN A 346 30.39 6.66 12.85
N GLU A 347 29.91 7.14 14.00
CA GLU A 347 30.68 7.18 15.26
C GLU A 347 30.91 5.79 15.88
N ASP A 348 30.04 4.82 15.60
CA ASP A 348 30.17 3.43 16.06
C ASP A 348 30.54 2.49 14.90
N PRO A 349 31.83 2.12 14.74
CA PRO A 349 32.28 1.23 13.66
C PRO A 349 31.67 -0.18 13.71
N ASN A 350 31.17 -0.61 14.88
CA ASN A 350 30.50 -1.90 15.05
C ASN A 350 28.97 -1.75 14.97
N GLY A 351 28.48 -0.51 14.87
CA GLY A 351 27.09 -0.16 14.78
C GLY A 351 26.47 -0.52 13.44
N ARG A 352 25.14 -0.42 13.37
CA ARG A 352 24.42 -0.61 12.11
C ARG A 352 24.53 0.68 11.28
N PRO A 353 24.86 0.59 9.98
CA PRO A 353 24.89 1.76 9.11
C PRO A 353 23.49 2.38 8.98
N PHE A 354 23.45 3.70 8.73
CA PHE A 354 22.19 4.41 8.58
C PHE A 354 21.46 4.00 7.30
N LYS A 355 20.30 3.36 7.47
CA LYS A 355 19.41 2.97 6.38
C LYS A 355 17.97 3.32 6.72
N ALA A 356 17.35 4.20 5.93
CA ALA A 356 16.02 4.75 6.23
C ALA A 356 15.05 4.69 5.05
N ILE A 357 13.75 4.69 5.36
CA ILE A 357 12.68 4.92 4.38
C ILE A 357 11.92 6.18 4.78
N VAL A 358 11.77 7.11 3.85
CA VAL A 358 11.03 8.36 4.03
C VAL A 358 9.73 8.30 3.23
N TYR A 359 8.60 8.37 3.93
CA TYR A 359 7.27 8.28 3.34
C TYR A 359 6.65 9.66 3.10
N PHE A 360 6.12 9.85 1.89
CA PHE A 360 5.35 11.03 1.50
C PHE A 360 3.95 10.63 1.02
N ASN A 361 2.97 11.52 1.22
CA ASN A 361 1.58 11.28 0.86
C ASN A 361 1.29 11.31 -0.64
N THR A 362 2.12 12.03 -1.42
CA THR A 362 1.93 12.21 -2.87
C THR A 362 3.19 11.83 -3.64
N THR A 363 3.00 11.38 -4.88
CA THR A 363 4.12 11.03 -5.78
C THR A 363 4.96 12.24 -6.16
N SER A 364 4.36 13.43 -6.29
CA SER A 364 5.10 14.67 -6.57
C SER A 364 6.03 15.05 -5.43
N LEU A 365 5.63 14.86 -4.16
CA LEU A 365 6.51 15.08 -3.02
C LEU A 365 7.68 14.08 -2.99
N VAL A 366 7.42 12.81 -3.35
CA VAL A 366 8.50 11.82 -3.49
C VAL A 366 9.50 12.23 -4.57
N GLU A 367 9.01 12.71 -5.72
CA GLU A 367 9.84 13.21 -6.82
C GLU A 367 10.67 14.42 -6.37
N LEU A 368 10.06 15.40 -5.69
CA LEU A 368 10.76 16.56 -5.14
C LEU A 368 11.83 16.17 -4.13
N ALA A 369 11.50 15.30 -3.17
CA ALA A 369 12.44 14.82 -2.16
C ALA A 369 13.64 14.09 -2.79
N GLY A 370 13.37 13.26 -3.80
CA GLY A 370 14.40 12.54 -4.56
C GLY A 370 15.32 13.48 -5.33
N GLU A 371 14.75 14.50 -5.99
CA GLU A 371 15.54 15.49 -6.72
C GLU A 371 16.38 16.36 -5.76
N LEU A 372 15.81 16.79 -4.63
CA LEU A 372 16.57 17.50 -3.59
C LEU A 372 17.74 16.66 -3.09
N ALA A 373 17.51 15.40 -2.73
CA ALA A 373 18.57 14.51 -2.26
C ALA A 373 19.66 14.28 -3.32
N TYR A 374 19.27 14.11 -4.59
CA TYR A 374 20.21 13.99 -5.71
C TYR A 374 21.07 15.25 -5.88
N GLN A 375 20.47 16.44 -5.80
CA GLN A 375 21.21 17.71 -5.91
C GLN A 375 22.12 17.95 -4.71
N ARG A 376 21.70 17.59 -3.49
CA ARG A 376 22.57 17.59 -2.31
C ARG A 376 23.82 16.74 -2.55
N GLN A 377 23.63 15.52 -3.04
CA GLN A 377 24.73 14.60 -3.32
C GLN A 377 25.66 15.11 -4.42
N ARG A 378 25.09 15.77 -5.45
CA ARG A 378 25.84 16.37 -6.55
C ARG A 378 26.65 17.61 -6.13
N ASN A 379 26.09 18.43 -5.24
CA ASN A 379 26.71 19.67 -4.77
C ASN A 379 27.66 19.45 -3.59
N ALA A 380 27.63 18.26 -2.99
CA ALA A 380 28.51 17.89 -1.88
C ALA A 380 29.99 18.05 -2.25
N SER A 381 30.68 18.87 -1.47
CA SER A 381 32.11 19.13 -1.59
C SER A 381 32.76 18.84 -0.23
N GLY A 382 33.77 17.96 -0.19
CA GLY A 382 34.45 17.54 1.05
C GLY A 382 34.31 16.04 1.38
N ASP A 383 34.76 15.65 2.57
CA ASP A 383 34.82 14.25 3.04
C ASP A 383 33.47 13.71 3.52
N SER A 384 32.56 14.56 4.02
CA SER A 384 31.22 14.15 4.44
C SER A 384 30.24 14.30 3.29
N ARG A 385 29.96 13.19 2.59
CA ARG A 385 28.98 13.16 1.49
C ARG A 385 27.60 12.78 2.00
N PRO A 386 26.52 13.41 1.51
CA PRO A 386 25.16 12.97 1.78
C PRO A 386 25.00 11.49 1.42
N VAL A 387 24.22 10.80 2.24
CA VAL A 387 23.94 9.37 2.05
C VAL A 387 23.21 9.14 0.72
N SER A 388 23.46 7.99 0.09
CA SER A 388 22.84 7.64 -1.18
C SER A 388 21.31 7.63 -1.09
N SER A 389 20.65 8.22 -2.08
CA SER A 389 19.19 8.30 -2.14
C SER A 389 18.58 7.43 -3.24
N TYR A 390 17.45 6.82 -2.95
CA TYR A 390 16.66 6.01 -3.89
C TYR A 390 15.23 6.54 -3.95
N VAL A 391 14.56 6.36 -5.08
CA VAL A 391 13.17 6.80 -5.28
C VAL A 391 12.31 5.62 -5.71
N LEU A 392 11.20 5.40 -5.01
CA LEU A 392 10.24 4.36 -5.37
C LEU A 392 8.80 4.85 -5.18
N GLN A 393 8.11 5.04 -6.30
CA GLN A 393 6.75 5.57 -6.34
C GLN A 393 5.94 4.96 -7.50
N SER A 394 4.63 5.14 -7.48
CA SER A 394 3.70 4.41 -8.35
C SER A 394 3.77 4.81 -9.83
N LYS A 395 4.24 6.01 -10.18
CA LYS A 395 4.38 6.45 -11.59
C LYS A 395 5.57 5.81 -12.31
N LEU A 396 6.53 5.25 -11.56
CA LEU A 396 7.64 4.51 -12.17
C LEU A 396 7.11 3.27 -12.90
N THR A 397 7.73 2.96 -14.05
CA THR A 397 7.47 1.70 -14.76
C THR A 397 7.83 0.50 -13.89
N GLN A 398 7.24 -0.68 -14.17
CA GLN A 398 7.52 -1.88 -13.37
C GLN A 398 9.02 -2.21 -13.33
N GLY A 399 9.72 -2.09 -14.47
CA GLY A 399 11.16 -2.33 -14.53
C GLY A 399 11.98 -1.34 -13.69
N GLN A 400 11.61 -0.05 -13.72
CA GLN A 400 12.25 0.96 -12.87
C GLN A 400 12.00 0.71 -11.38
N ARG A 401 10.78 0.31 -11.00
CA ARG A 401 10.46 -0.02 -9.60
C ARG A 401 11.22 -1.22 -9.10
N GLN A 402 11.29 -2.29 -9.91
CA GLN A 402 12.05 -3.49 -9.57
C GLN A 402 13.54 -3.15 -9.39
N LYS A 403 14.12 -2.37 -10.32
CA LYS A 403 15.50 -1.90 -10.22
C LYS A 403 15.75 -1.11 -8.94
N ALA A 404 14.93 -0.09 -8.66
CA ALA A 404 15.07 0.74 -7.46
C ALA A 404 14.89 -0.07 -6.17
N ALA A 405 13.92 -0.99 -6.14
CA ALA A 405 13.71 -1.89 -5.00
C ALA A 405 14.91 -2.81 -4.77
N ASP A 406 15.49 -3.38 -5.84
CA ASP A 406 16.65 -4.26 -5.74
C ASP A 406 17.91 -3.53 -5.32
N GLU A 407 18.13 -2.31 -5.84
CA GLU A 407 19.24 -1.44 -5.44
C GLU A 407 19.16 -1.09 -3.95
N PHE A 408 18.01 -0.61 -3.47
CA PHE A 408 17.84 -0.29 -2.05
C PHE A 408 17.87 -1.53 -1.14
N ARG A 409 17.36 -2.68 -1.62
CA ARG A 409 17.44 -3.94 -0.87
C ARG A 409 18.90 -4.35 -0.62
N ARG A 410 19.77 -4.15 -1.61
CA ARG A 410 21.21 -4.47 -1.54
C ARG A 410 22.06 -3.42 -0.82
N ALA A 411 21.58 -2.17 -0.77
CA ALA A 411 22.28 -1.09 -0.10
C ALA A 411 22.48 -1.37 1.40
N LYS A 412 23.69 -1.12 1.91
CA LYS A 412 23.99 -1.21 3.35
C LYS A 412 23.49 0.01 4.10
N GLU A 413 23.66 1.18 3.48
CA GLU A 413 23.24 2.50 3.95
C GLU A 413 22.44 3.21 2.85
N GLY A 414 21.63 4.19 3.21
CA GLY A 414 20.85 4.94 2.23
C GLY A 414 19.49 5.42 2.73
N ILE A 415 18.90 6.34 1.98
CA ILE A 415 17.52 6.79 2.18
C ILE A 415 16.66 6.42 0.98
N LEU A 416 15.52 5.77 1.21
CA LEU A 416 14.51 5.51 0.20
C LEU A 416 13.36 6.50 0.34
N MET A 417 13.23 7.41 -0.62
CA MET A 417 12.07 8.28 -0.75
C MET A 417 10.93 7.49 -1.40
N SER A 418 9.79 7.37 -0.73
CA SER A 418 8.72 6.48 -1.16
C SER A 418 7.32 7.00 -0.90
N SER A 419 6.38 6.59 -1.76
CA SER A 419 4.95 6.63 -1.44
C SER A 419 4.50 5.32 -0.77
N ASP A 420 3.20 5.16 -0.50
CA ASP A 420 2.64 3.95 0.14
C ASP A 420 2.80 2.65 -0.68
N VAL A 421 3.41 2.70 -1.86
CA VAL A 421 3.70 1.51 -2.67
C VAL A 421 4.70 0.56 -1.96
N THR A 422 5.55 1.07 -1.05
CA THR A 422 6.49 0.24 -0.27
C THR A 422 6.05 0.00 1.17
N ALA A 423 5.00 0.69 1.64
CA ALA A 423 4.54 0.62 3.02
C ALA A 423 4.07 -0.79 3.42
N ARG A 424 3.71 -1.63 2.44
CA ARG A 424 3.23 -3.00 2.65
C ARG A 424 3.92 -3.99 1.72
N GLY A 425 4.04 -5.24 2.17
CA GLY A 425 4.62 -6.34 1.39
C GLY A 425 6.14 -6.34 1.16
N MET A 426 6.74 -5.18 0.91
CA MET A 426 8.15 -5.07 0.52
C MET A 426 9.10 -5.36 1.68
N ASP A 427 9.95 -6.38 1.53
CA ASP A 427 11.01 -6.65 2.48
C ASP A 427 12.33 -5.96 2.09
N PHE A 428 12.72 -5.01 2.93
CA PHE A 428 14.01 -4.34 2.88
C PHE A 428 14.76 -4.69 4.17
N PRO A 429 15.89 -5.43 4.10
CA PRO A 429 16.63 -5.82 5.27
C PRO A 429 17.32 -4.60 5.89
N ASP A 430 17.48 -4.67 7.22
CA ASP A 430 18.31 -3.77 8.01
C ASP A 430 17.91 -2.29 7.99
N VAL A 431 16.66 -1.97 7.66
CA VAL A 431 16.12 -0.62 7.85
C VAL A 431 16.24 -0.26 9.33
N THR A 432 16.92 0.86 9.60
CA THR A 432 17.12 1.44 10.94
C THR A 432 16.02 2.45 11.25
N HIS A 433 15.67 3.29 10.28
CA HIS A 433 14.74 4.40 10.49
C HIS A 433 13.56 4.35 9.51
N VAL A 434 12.37 4.70 10.01
CA VAL A 434 11.22 5.06 9.17
C VAL A 434 10.85 6.50 9.49
N ILE A 435 10.94 7.37 8.49
CA ILE A 435 10.56 8.78 8.60
C ILE A 435 9.28 8.97 7.79
N GLN A 436 8.28 9.63 8.36
CA GLN A 436 7.02 9.94 7.71
C GLN A 436 6.87 11.46 7.67
N VAL A 437 6.58 11.99 6.49
CA VAL A 437 6.35 13.42 6.28
C VAL A 437 4.86 13.66 6.11
N ASP A 438 4.34 14.59 6.91
CA ASP A 438 2.92 14.94 7.02
C ASP A 438 2.04 13.81 7.58
N THR A 439 0.79 14.14 7.87
CA THR A 439 -0.20 13.24 8.47
C THR A 439 -0.46 12.06 7.53
N PRO A 440 -0.28 10.80 7.97
CA PRO A 440 -0.67 9.64 7.16
C PRO A 440 -2.18 9.63 6.95
N ARG A 441 -2.64 8.91 5.92
CA ARG A 441 -4.06 8.89 5.51
C ARG A 441 -4.98 8.31 6.60
N ASP A 442 -4.48 7.32 7.32
CA ASP A 442 -5.16 6.60 8.37
C ASP A 442 -4.13 6.00 9.35
N ARG A 443 -4.62 5.49 10.48
CA ARG A 443 -3.82 4.89 11.54
C ARG A 443 -3.08 3.65 11.03
N GLU A 444 -3.75 2.85 10.23
CA GLU A 444 -3.23 1.60 9.68
C GLU A 444 -2.02 1.89 8.78
N SER A 445 -2.09 2.91 7.94
CA SER A 445 -1.00 3.34 7.06
C SER A 445 0.22 3.76 7.85
N TYR A 446 0.05 4.50 8.95
CA TYR A 446 1.16 4.83 9.86
C TYR A 446 1.84 3.57 10.39
N ILE A 447 1.06 2.63 10.91
CA ILE A 447 1.55 1.36 11.49
C ILE A 447 2.30 0.54 10.44
N HIS A 448 1.80 0.49 9.21
CA HIS A 448 2.42 -0.28 8.13
C HIS A 448 3.74 0.32 7.64
N ARG A 449 3.78 1.65 7.49
CA ARG A 449 5.01 2.40 7.19
C ARG A 449 6.04 2.14 8.27
N LEU A 450 5.68 2.33 9.54
CA LEU A 450 6.56 2.11 10.69
C LEU A 450 7.07 0.66 10.77
N GLY A 451 6.23 -0.32 10.43
CA GLY A 451 6.59 -1.74 10.37
C GLY A 451 7.58 -2.15 9.27
N ARG A 452 8.22 -1.18 8.58
CA ARG A 452 9.41 -1.41 7.76
C ARG A 452 10.70 -1.47 8.57
N THR A 453 10.73 -0.86 9.76
CA THR A 453 11.82 -1.01 10.73
C THR A 453 11.40 -1.94 11.88
N GLY A 454 12.30 -2.25 12.81
CA GLY A 454 11.98 -3.09 13.97
C GLY A 454 11.71 -4.57 13.61
N ARG A 455 12.13 -5.02 12.42
CA ARG A 455 11.87 -6.37 11.90
C ARG A 455 12.86 -7.39 12.45
N GLN A 456 12.43 -8.65 12.54
CA GLN A 456 13.29 -9.78 12.96
C GLN A 456 13.99 -9.53 14.32
N ASN A 457 13.28 -8.91 15.28
CA ASN A 457 13.80 -8.52 16.59
C ASN A 457 14.99 -7.53 16.55
N LYS A 458 15.24 -6.88 15.41
CA LYS A 458 16.21 -5.78 15.32
C LYS A 458 15.60 -4.51 15.87
N GLU A 459 16.45 -3.62 16.38
CA GLU A 459 16.03 -2.27 16.78
C GLU A 459 15.68 -1.41 15.56
N GLY A 460 14.93 -0.36 15.81
CA GLY A 460 14.52 0.59 14.78
C GLY A 460 13.89 1.82 15.39
N GLU A 461 13.82 2.91 14.64
CA GLU A 461 13.27 4.18 15.12
C GLU A 461 12.28 4.78 14.10
N GLY A 462 11.20 5.38 14.61
CA GLY A 462 10.15 6.00 13.82
C GLY A 462 10.07 7.50 14.06
N TRP A 463 10.06 8.29 12.98
CA TRP A 463 9.88 9.74 13.03
C TRP A 463 8.64 10.16 12.22
N LEU A 464 7.87 11.10 12.77
CA LEU A 464 6.79 11.78 12.08
C LEU A 464 7.09 13.29 12.09
N ILE A 465 7.55 13.81 10.94
CA ILE A 465 7.77 15.24 10.70
C ILE A 465 6.47 15.82 10.16
N ILE A 466 5.88 16.78 10.86
CA ILE A 466 4.52 17.25 10.57
C ILE A 466 4.37 18.74 10.84
N PRO A 467 3.71 19.51 9.96
CA PRO A 467 3.38 20.90 10.24
C PRO A 467 2.55 21.05 11.52
N HIS A 468 2.78 22.11 12.29
CA HIS A 468 2.14 22.36 13.57
C HIS A 468 0.60 22.34 13.47
N ALA A 469 0.05 22.89 12.38
CA ALA A 469 -1.38 22.90 12.09
C ALA A 469 -2.01 21.49 12.03
N SER A 470 -1.24 20.48 11.63
CA SER A 470 -1.72 19.10 11.46
C SER A 470 -1.57 18.23 12.71
N VAL A 471 -0.84 18.70 13.74
CA VAL A 471 -0.56 17.96 14.98
C VAL A 471 -1.84 17.53 15.73
N PRO A 472 -2.88 18.37 15.91
CA PRO A 472 -4.08 17.96 16.65
C PRO A 472 -4.81 16.79 15.98
N SER A 473 -4.97 16.85 14.65
CA SER A 473 -5.61 15.81 13.85
C SER A 473 -4.80 14.52 13.88
N ALA A 474 -3.47 14.61 13.75
CA ALA A 474 -2.57 13.46 13.84
C ALA A 474 -2.63 12.79 15.22
N ARG A 475 -2.61 13.55 16.32
CA ARG A 475 -2.74 13.01 17.69
C ARG A 475 -4.07 12.29 17.91
N LYS A 476 -5.16 12.80 17.33
CA LYS A 476 -6.48 12.15 17.39
C LYS A 476 -6.47 10.81 16.63
N MET A 477 -5.93 10.79 15.42
CA MET A 477 -5.86 9.60 14.56
C MET A 477 -4.93 8.52 15.15
N LEU A 478 -3.79 8.92 15.70
CA LEU A 478 -2.75 8.03 16.22
C LEU A 478 -2.91 7.74 17.73
N LYS A 479 -4.08 8.05 18.30
CA LYS A 479 -4.37 7.91 19.73
C LYS A 479 -4.01 6.51 20.24
N GLY A 480 -3.24 6.44 21.33
CA GLY A 480 -2.86 5.17 21.96
C GLY A 480 -1.59 4.52 21.38
N LEU A 481 -0.95 5.12 20.38
CA LEU A 481 0.42 4.77 20.00
C LEU A 481 1.42 5.49 20.91
N PRO A 482 2.57 4.87 21.25
CA PRO A 482 3.56 5.45 22.19
C PRO A 482 4.46 6.50 21.51
N ILE A 483 3.86 7.50 20.88
CA ILE A 483 4.57 8.56 20.15
C ILE A 483 4.93 9.69 21.12
N LYS A 484 6.24 10.00 21.23
CA LYS A 484 6.77 11.09 22.06
C LYS A 484 7.05 12.32 21.21
N GLN A 485 6.82 13.51 21.75
CA GLN A 485 7.23 14.75 21.08
C GLN A 485 8.74 14.92 21.17
N ASP A 486 9.35 15.36 20.07
CA ASP A 486 10.76 15.66 19.97
C ASP A 486 10.93 17.03 19.29
N GLY A 487 11.58 17.96 19.97
CA GLY A 487 11.92 19.29 19.49
C GLY A 487 13.43 19.50 19.39
N THR A 488 14.19 18.44 19.15
CA THR A 488 15.66 18.49 19.08
C THR A 488 16.20 18.98 17.73
N LEU A 489 15.32 19.12 16.73
CA LEU A 489 15.69 19.60 15.40
C LEU A 489 15.68 21.13 15.39
N GLU A 490 16.83 21.74 15.17
CA GLU A 490 16.99 23.20 15.17
C GLU A 490 16.14 23.83 14.07
N SER A 491 16.11 23.20 12.89
CA SER A 491 15.35 23.71 11.75
C SER A 491 13.84 23.56 11.87
N ALA A 492 13.32 22.86 12.90
CA ALA A 492 11.88 22.64 13.04
C ALA A 492 11.10 23.88 13.49
N GLU A 493 11.70 24.73 14.31
CA GLU A 493 11.00 25.84 14.98
C GLU A 493 11.22 27.22 14.32
N ILE A 494 12.09 27.30 13.32
CA ILE A 494 12.48 28.56 12.66
C ILE A 494 11.30 29.22 11.96
N ASP A 495 11.07 30.50 12.25
CA ASP A 495 10.15 31.35 11.51
C ASP A 495 10.88 32.03 10.34
N LEU A 496 10.75 31.47 9.14
CA LEU A 496 11.35 32.03 7.92
C LEU A 496 10.73 33.37 7.50
N ALA A 497 9.53 33.71 7.94
CA ALA A 497 8.92 35.02 7.67
C ALA A 497 9.61 36.13 8.48
N SER A 498 10.15 35.80 9.65
CA SER A 498 10.93 36.73 10.49
C SER A 498 12.34 37.03 9.95
N GLY A 499 12.81 36.25 8.96
CA GLY A 499 14.15 36.35 8.38
C GLY A 499 15.20 35.46 9.04
N GLU A 500 14.83 34.69 10.07
CA GLU A 500 15.69 33.67 10.68
C GLU A 500 15.96 32.51 9.70
N SER A 501 17.17 31.95 9.74
CA SER A 501 17.50 30.77 8.92
C SER A 501 18.67 30.00 9.53
N THR A 502 18.65 28.67 9.38
CA THR A 502 19.77 27.78 9.73
C THR A 502 20.60 27.45 8.48
N ALA A 503 21.71 26.74 8.67
CA ALA A 503 22.50 26.20 7.56
C ALA A 503 21.65 25.32 6.62
N ALA A 504 20.78 24.46 7.20
CA ALA A 504 19.86 23.61 6.44
C ALA A 504 18.84 24.43 5.62
N HIS A 505 18.32 25.53 6.17
CA HIS A 505 17.43 26.43 5.43
C HIS A 505 18.12 27.10 4.25
N SER A 506 19.34 27.59 4.47
CA SER A 506 20.15 28.22 3.42
C SER A 506 20.49 27.24 2.29
N GLU A 507 20.85 26.00 2.64
CA GLU A 507 21.04 24.91 1.69
C GLU A 507 19.74 24.67 0.89
N MET A 508 18.62 24.43 1.55
CA MET A 508 17.34 24.14 0.88
C MET A 508 16.89 25.27 -0.04
N LYS A 509 17.00 26.52 0.39
CA LYS A 509 16.68 27.70 -0.43
C LYS A 509 17.50 27.73 -1.72
N SER A 510 18.80 27.41 -1.63
CA SER A 510 19.67 27.32 -2.81
C SER A 510 19.24 26.21 -3.77
N LEU A 511 18.85 25.04 -3.24
CA LEU A 511 18.41 23.91 -4.03
C LEU A 511 17.06 24.16 -4.70
N PHE A 512 16.09 24.73 -3.99
CA PHE A 512 14.80 25.10 -4.58
C PHE A 512 14.95 26.10 -5.73
N GLY A 513 15.93 27.00 -5.67
CA GLY A 513 16.23 27.96 -6.73
C GLY A 513 16.62 27.31 -8.06
N VAL A 514 17.15 26.08 -8.06
CA VAL A 514 17.53 25.34 -9.27
C VAL A 514 16.51 24.26 -9.67
N MET A 515 15.42 24.11 -8.93
CA MET A 515 14.40 23.09 -9.21
C MET A 515 13.56 23.42 -10.44
N PRO A 516 13.18 22.41 -11.25
CA PRO A 516 12.23 22.61 -12.34
C PRO A 516 10.90 23.18 -11.83
N ARG A 517 10.46 24.32 -12.39
CA ARG A 517 9.18 24.95 -12.02
C ARG A 517 7.98 24.01 -12.18
N SER A 518 8.03 23.10 -13.14
CA SER A 518 6.99 22.08 -13.35
C SER A 518 6.88 21.10 -12.18
N LEU A 519 8.01 20.71 -11.57
CA LEU A 519 8.05 19.84 -10.39
C LEU A 519 7.53 20.58 -9.13
N LEU A 520 7.93 21.84 -8.97
CA LEU A 520 7.42 22.67 -7.87
C LEU A 520 5.90 22.92 -8.00
N GLY A 521 5.41 23.26 -9.19
CA GLY A 521 3.98 23.43 -9.45
C GLY A 521 3.16 22.14 -9.28
N SER A 522 3.69 20.99 -9.70
CA SER A 522 3.02 19.70 -9.50
C SER A 522 3.04 19.26 -8.03
N THR A 523 4.07 19.64 -7.27
CA THR A 523 4.14 19.44 -5.82
C THR A 523 3.08 20.28 -5.13
N TYR A 524 3.06 21.59 -5.40
CA TYR A 524 2.08 22.54 -4.86
C TYR A 524 0.65 21.99 -4.99
N THR A 525 0.24 21.65 -6.22
CA THR A 525 -1.13 21.17 -6.48
C THR A 525 -1.43 19.82 -5.83
N SER A 526 -0.43 18.94 -5.67
CA SER A 526 -0.63 17.61 -5.08
C SER A 526 -1.00 17.64 -3.60
N MET A 527 -0.48 18.63 -2.85
CA MET A 527 -0.64 18.71 -1.38
C MET A 527 -2.11 18.90 -0.96
N PHE A 528 -2.90 19.57 -1.80
CA PHE A 528 -4.31 19.83 -1.54
C PHE A 528 -5.21 18.60 -1.73
N GLY A 529 -4.75 17.57 -2.46
CA GLY A 529 -5.54 16.36 -2.69
C GLY A 529 -5.71 15.52 -1.42
N THR A 530 -4.70 15.55 -0.54
CA THR A 530 -4.65 14.72 0.68
C THR A 530 -4.89 15.50 1.96
N ALA A 531 -4.96 16.83 1.89
CA ALA A 531 -5.12 17.69 3.06
C ALA A 531 -6.51 17.55 3.71
N THR A 532 -6.51 17.33 5.03
CA THR A 532 -7.74 17.32 5.84
C THR A 532 -8.31 18.72 6.03
N ASP A 533 -7.44 19.71 6.25
CA ASP A 533 -7.79 21.13 6.28
C ASP A 533 -7.09 21.85 5.13
N LYS A 534 -7.79 21.94 4.01
CA LYS A 534 -7.26 22.52 2.77
C LYS A 534 -7.00 24.03 2.89
N ILE A 535 -7.69 24.73 3.77
CA ILE A 535 -7.52 26.19 3.94
C ILE A 535 -6.23 26.45 4.71
N ALA A 536 -6.03 25.76 5.84
CA ALA A 536 -4.79 25.87 6.62
C ALA A 536 -3.57 25.45 5.80
N VAL A 537 -3.68 24.37 5.01
CA VAL A 537 -2.60 23.96 4.09
C VAL A 537 -2.34 25.01 3.00
N ALA A 538 -3.36 25.72 2.50
CA ALA A 538 -3.16 26.75 1.49
C ALA A 538 -2.31 27.91 2.01
N GLU A 539 -2.61 28.40 3.21
CA GLU A 539 -1.83 29.46 3.86
C GLU A 539 -0.35 29.07 3.99
N ASP A 540 -0.09 27.91 4.61
CA ASP A 540 1.25 27.41 4.89
C ASP A 540 2.04 27.11 3.60
N VAL A 541 1.41 26.48 2.60
CA VAL A 541 2.09 26.17 1.33
C VAL A 541 2.33 27.42 0.50
N ASN A 542 1.44 28.42 0.55
CA ASN A 542 1.68 29.71 -0.09
C ASN A 542 2.90 30.41 0.51
N GLU A 543 3.01 30.42 1.84
CA GLU A 543 4.18 30.95 2.54
C GLU A 543 5.45 30.21 2.14
N TRP A 544 5.41 28.87 2.09
CA TRP A 544 6.55 28.07 1.65
C TRP A 544 7.00 28.41 0.22
N THR A 545 6.08 28.69 -0.71
CA THR A 545 6.47 29.08 -2.08
C THR A 545 7.24 30.40 -2.12
N VAL A 546 6.92 31.34 -1.22
CA VAL A 546 7.57 32.65 -1.16
C VAL A 546 8.89 32.57 -0.40
N HIS A 547 8.84 32.07 0.83
CA HIS A 547 9.98 32.10 1.76
C HIS A 547 10.95 30.93 1.55
N GLY A 548 10.45 29.76 1.15
CA GLY A 548 11.26 28.58 0.89
C GLY A 548 11.76 28.51 -0.55
N TRP A 549 10.86 28.63 -1.54
CA TRP A 549 11.27 28.51 -2.96
C TRP A 549 11.83 29.82 -3.54
N GLY A 550 11.64 30.95 -2.85
CA GLY A 550 12.09 32.25 -3.31
C GLY A 550 11.25 32.85 -4.44
N TRP A 551 9.97 32.45 -4.56
CA TRP A 551 9.07 33.03 -5.56
C TRP A 551 8.41 34.31 -5.03
N THR A 552 7.96 35.19 -5.93
CA THR A 552 7.27 36.42 -5.52
C THR A 552 5.79 36.18 -5.22
N THR A 553 5.18 35.21 -5.89
CA THR A 553 3.80 34.80 -5.69
C THR A 553 3.66 33.28 -5.84
N PRO A 554 2.64 32.67 -5.20
CA PRO A 554 2.36 31.24 -5.38
C PRO A 554 2.11 30.87 -6.85
N PRO A 555 2.28 29.58 -7.22
CA PRO A 555 2.01 29.10 -8.58
C PRO A 555 0.59 29.45 -9.04
N THR A 556 0.44 29.82 -10.31
CA THR A 556 -0.87 30.08 -10.91
C THR A 556 -1.70 28.80 -11.00
N VAL A 557 -2.97 28.87 -10.58
CA VAL A 557 -3.94 27.79 -10.69
C VAL A 557 -5.22 28.26 -11.38
N SER A 558 -5.91 27.36 -12.07
CA SER A 558 -7.16 27.70 -12.75
C SER A 558 -8.32 27.83 -11.76
N ARG A 559 -9.25 28.76 -12.02
CA ARG A 559 -10.46 28.92 -11.20
C ARG A 559 -11.30 27.64 -11.11
N ARG A 560 -11.32 26.86 -12.19
CA ARG A 560 -11.97 25.55 -12.22
C ARG A 560 -11.35 24.58 -11.22
N TRP A 561 -10.02 24.51 -11.16
CA TRP A 561 -9.31 23.65 -10.22
C TRP A 561 -9.53 24.10 -8.78
N VAL A 562 -9.47 25.41 -8.50
CA VAL A 562 -9.72 25.97 -7.16
C VAL A 562 -11.12 25.61 -6.67
N THR A 563 -12.13 25.78 -7.52
CA THR A 563 -13.52 25.41 -7.21
C THR A 563 -13.65 23.90 -6.95
N LEU A 564 -13.06 23.07 -7.81
CA LEU A 564 -13.08 21.61 -7.66
C LEU A 564 -12.43 21.14 -6.36
N MET A 565 -11.35 21.81 -5.95
CA MET A 565 -10.61 21.47 -4.74
C MET A 565 -11.26 22.02 -3.47
N GLY A 566 -12.29 22.86 -3.57
CA GLY A 566 -12.92 23.51 -2.43
C GLY A 566 -12.10 24.66 -1.83
N LEU A 567 -11.20 25.26 -2.62
CA LEU A 567 -10.24 26.27 -2.20
C LEU A 567 -10.70 27.70 -2.51
N SER A 568 -11.95 27.91 -2.92
CA SER A 568 -12.45 29.23 -3.33
C SER A 568 -12.39 30.29 -2.23
N ARG A 569 -12.28 29.89 -0.96
CA ARG A 569 -12.13 30.77 0.20
C ARG A 569 -10.72 30.78 0.78
N ALA A 570 -9.79 30.01 0.21
CA ALA A 570 -8.42 29.98 0.69
C ALA A 570 -7.70 31.29 0.34
N PRO A 571 -7.06 31.96 1.31
CA PRO A 571 -6.33 33.20 1.05
C PRO A 571 -5.06 32.94 0.25
N GLY A 572 -4.56 33.98 -0.42
CA GLY A 572 -3.27 33.94 -1.13
C GLY A 572 -3.22 33.11 -2.42
N MET A 573 -4.33 32.48 -2.83
CA MET A 573 -4.38 31.69 -4.05
C MET A 573 -4.16 32.56 -5.30
N ASN A 574 -3.15 32.24 -6.11
CA ASN A 574 -2.88 32.91 -7.37
C ASN A 574 -3.76 32.33 -8.50
N ILE A 575 -4.91 32.95 -8.76
CA ILE A 575 -5.90 32.46 -9.72
C ILE A 575 -5.81 33.22 -11.05
N SER A 576 -5.55 32.50 -12.14
CA SER A 576 -5.58 33.06 -13.50
C SER A 576 -6.55 32.29 -14.40
N ASP A 577 -7.43 33.01 -15.10
CA ASP A 577 -8.37 32.43 -16.09
C ASP A 577 -7.81 32.44 -17.52
N ASP A 578 -6.53 32.78 -17.71
CA ASP A 578 -5.96 33.03 -19.03
C ASP A 578 -5.54 31.73 -19.74
N GLY A 579 -6.55 30.98 -20.18
CA GLY A 579 -6.45 30.08 -21.32
C GLY A 579 -6.72 30.87 -22.60
N GLY A 580 -5.76 31.70 -23.02
CA GLY A 580 -5.66 32.26 -24.36
C GLY A 580 -6.37 33.59 -24.61
N ARG A 581 -5.63 34.69 -24.56
CA ARG A 581 -5.39 35.62 -25.70
C ARG A 581 -4.46 36.76 -25.26
N SER A 582 -3.15 36.57 -25.37
CA SER A 582 -2.25 37.73 -25.44
C SER A 582 -2.39 38.36 -26.83
N ARG A 583 -3.08 39.51 -26.88
CA ARG A 583 -3.00 40.44 -28.00
C ARG A 583 -1.78 41.32 -27.77
N ASP A 584 -0.64 40.91 -28.34
CA ASP A 584 0.44 41.84 -28.58
C ASP A 584 0.03 42.75 -29.75
N ARG A 585 -0.53 43.92 -29.40
CA ARG A 585 -0.57 45.07 -30.30
C ARG A 585 0.69 45.87 -30.04
N ASP A 586 1.73 45.58 -30.81
CA ASP A 586 2.78 46.54 -31.07
C ASP A 586 2.57 47.12 -32.48
N GLY A 587 2.55 48.45 -32.54
CA GLY A 587 2.24 49.22 -33.74
C GLY A 587 3.46 49.36 -34.65
N GLY A 588 3.21 49.41 -35.95
CA GLY A 588 4.26 49.70 -36.94
C GLY A 588 3.77 49.54 -38.38
N ASP A 589 3.45 50.66 -39.00
CA ASP A 589 3.00 50.82 -40.39
C ASP A 589 3.92 50.16 -41.45
N ARG A 590 3.34 49.64 -42.53
CA ARG A 590 3.51 50.14 -43.93
C ARG A 590 2.88 49.22 -45.00
N ARG A 591 2.01 49.86 -45.79
CA ARG A 591 1.66 49.68 -47.22
C ARG A 591 2.19 48.47 -48.02
N GLY A 592 1.24 47.76 -48.63
CA GLY A 592 1.13 47.66 -50.10
C GLY A 592 1.60 46.36 -50.76
N GLY A 593 0.74 45.77 -51.63
CA GLY A 593 1.18 44.91 -52.73
C GLY A 593 0.34 43.67 -53.02
N TYR A 594 -0.33 43.68 -54.17
CA TYR A 594 -1.03 42.58 -54.84
C TYR A 594 -0.20 41.29 -55.01
N GLY A 595 -0.85 40.13 -55.11
CA GLY A 595 -0.30 38.97 -55.83
C GLY A 595 -0.85 37.60 -55.43
N ASP A 596 -1.68 37.01 -56.29
CA ASP A 596 -2.12 35.61 -56.27
C ASP A 596 -0.95 34.60 -56.22
N ARG A 597 -1.13 33.47 -55.51
CA ARG A 597 -1.22 32.10 -56.07
C ARG A 597 -1.09 30.99 -55.01
N ARG A 598 -1.85 29.93 -55.28
CA ARG A 598 -1.95 28.64 -54.59
C ARG A 598 -0.60 27.94 -54.45
N GLY A 599 -0.36 27.33 -53.28
CA GLY A 599 0.72 26.37 -53.06
C GLY A 599 0.63 25.74 -51.67
N SER A 600 -0.12 24.64 -51.55
CA SER A 600 -0.21 23.86 -50.30
C SER A 600 1.01 22.97 -50.13
N GLY A 601 2.01 23.45 -49.38
CA GLY A 601 3.12 22.66 -48.86
C GLY A 601 2.91 22.34 -47.38
N ARG A 602 2.63 21.08 -47.05
CA ARG A 602 2.65 20.58 -45.67
C ARG A 602 4.12 20.47 -45.22
N SER A 603 4.52 21.33 -44.28
CA SER A 603 5.72 21.13 -43.47
C SER A 603 5.27 20.83 -42.03
N ASP A 604 5.75 19.70 -41.52
CA ASP A 604 5.57 19.27 -40.14
C ASP A 604 6.39 20.17 -39.22
N SER A 605 5.72 21.06 -38.50
CA SER A 605 6.24 21.68 -37.29
C SER A 605 5.13 21.71 -36.25
N ASN A 606 5.00 20.63 -35.48
CA ASN A 606 4.06 20.62 -34.36
C ASN A 606 4.72 21.28 -33.15
N ARG A 607 4.47 22.58 -33.02
CA ARG A 607 4.67 23.40 -31.83
C ARG A 607 3.90 22.79 -30.66
N SER A 608 4.61 22.31 -29.64
CA SER A 608 4.03 21.98 -28.34
C SER A 608 4.00 23.24 -27.48
N GLY A 609 2.90 23.98 -27.57
CA GLY A 609 2.58 25.11 -26.70
C GLY A 609 1.09 25.05 -26.37
N GLY A 610 0.74 24.21 -25.40
CA GLY A 610 -0.62 24.11 -24.85
C GLY A 610 -0.54 24.07 -23.33
N ASP A 611 -1.39 24.85 -22.67
CA ASP A 611 -1.39 25.01 -21.21
C ASP A 611 -1.46 23.67 -20.47
N MET A 612 -0.34 23.37 -19.80
CA MET A 612 -0.05 22.08 -19.15
C MET A 612 -1.01 21.79 -17.98
N PHE A 613 -1.60 22.82 -17.38
CA PHE A 613 -2.52 22.70 -16.24
C PHE A 613 -3.95 22.29 -16.61
N ASP A 614 -4.44 22.66 -17.81
CA ASP A 614 -5.76 22.17 -18.29
C ASP A 614 -5.70 20.68 -18.70
N SER A 615 -4.51 20.21 -19.11
CA SER A 615 -4.23 18.80 -19.34
C SER A 615 -4.15 17.99 -18.03
N MET A 616 -3.67 18.60 -16.93
CA MET A 616 -3.63 17.98 -15.61
C MET A 616 -5.01 17.85 -14.97
N ALA A 617 -5.91 18.83 -15.13
CA ALA A 617 -7.29 18.71 -14.67
C ALA A 617 -8.05 17.54 -15.32
N ARG A 618 -7.68 17.16 -16.56
CA ARG A 618 -8.19 15.95 -17.23
C ARG A 618 -7.51 14.66 -16.76
N ASN A 619 -6.27 14.74 -16.27
CA ASN A 619 -5.51 13.59 -15.76
C ASN A 619 -5.71 13.33 -14.26
N ALA A 620 -6.13 14.31 -13.47
CA ALA A 620 -6.51 14.15 -12.06
C ALA A 620 -7.71 13.20 -11.88
N PHE A 621 -8.46 12.95 -12.95
CA PHE A 621 -9.57 11.98 -13.01
C PHE A 621 -9.19 10.64 -13.70
N ARG A 622 -7.91 10.42 -14.06
CA ARG A 622 -7.45 9.15 -14.65
C ARG A 622 -6.72 8.22 -13.68
N ASP A 623 -6.44 8.68 -12.46
CA ASP A 623 -5.93 7.83 -11.38
C ASP A 623 -7.05 7.08 -10.62
N ASP A 624 -8.29 7.13 -11.12
CA ASP A 624 -9.37 6.26 -10.67
C ASP A 624 -10.27 5.84 -11.85
N GLY A 625 -10.46 4.53 -12.04
CA GLY A 625 -11.40 3.96 -13.00
C GLY A 625 -10.98 3.90 -14.47
N GLY A 626 -10.23 2.86 -14.84
CA GLY A 626 -10.08 2.44 -16.24
C GLY A 626 -11.41 1.98 -16.85
N ARG A 627 -12.15 2.89 -17.49
CA ARG A 627 -13.31 2.57 -18.34
C ARG A 627 -12.87 2.38 -19.78
N GLY A 628 -13.05 1.15 -20.27
CA GLY A 628 -12.87 0.78 -21.66
C GLY A 628 -13.84 1.52 -22.58
N GLY A 629 -13.34 1.92 -23.74
CA GLY A 629 -14.15 2.46 -24.82
C GLY A 629 -13.47 2.22 -26.15
N ARG A 630 -13.90 1.19 -26.87
CA ARG A 630 -13.81 1.12 -28.35
C ARG A 630 -14.97 0.30 -28.90
N GLY A 631 -16.05 1.01 -29.21
CA GLY A 631 -16.90 0.69 -30.36
C GLY A 631 -16.61 1.73 -31.44
N GLY A 632 -16.44 1.31 -32.70
CA GLY A 632 -16.21 2.26 -33.79
C GLY A 632 -15.65 1.65 -35.07
N ARG A 633 -16.51 0.91 -35.77
CA ARG A 633 -16.64 0.74 -37.23
C ARG A 633 -15.37 0.77 -38.10
N GLY A 634 -15.14 -0.38 -38.73
CA GLY A 634 -14.27 -0.48 -39.90
C GLY A 634 -14.88 0.23 -41.10
N ASP A 635 -14.00 0.80 -41.91
CA ASP A 635 -14.33 1.28 -43.25
C ASP A 635 -13.48 0.53 -44.27
N ARG A 636 -14.17 0.03 -45.29
CA ARG A 636 -13.62 -0.70 -46.43
C ARG A 636 -13.15 0.33 -47.45
N GLY A 637 -11.94 0.15 -47.98
CA GLY A 637 -11.47 0.86 -49.18
C GLY A 637 -10.32 0.11 -49.81
N GLY A 638 -10.59 -0.55 -50.94
CA GLY A 638 -9.62 -1.34 -51.70
C GLY A 638 -8.97 -0.59 -52.87
N ARG A 639 -8.12 -1.35 -53.58
CA ARG A 639 -7.28 -1.05 -54.77
C ARG A 639 -5.96 -0.37 -54.44
N GLY A 640 -4.79 -0.85 -54.88
CA GLY A 640 -4.42 -1.96 -55.75
C GLY A 640 -2.99 -1.76 -56.27
N GLY A 641 -2.31 -2.86 -56.65
CA GLY A 641 -1.39 -2.84 -57.80
C GLY A 641 0.12 -2.86 -57.56
N ARG A 642 0.70 -4.03 -57.90
CA ARG A 642 1.99 -4.29 -58.59
C ARG A 642 3.31 -4.29 -57.81
N GLY A 643 4.01 -5.41 -57.96
CA GLY A 643 5.47 -5.52 -57.80
C GLY A 643 5.92 -6.95 -57.51
N GLY A 644 5.86 -7.84 -58.50
CA GLY A 644 6.41 -9.19 -58.39
C GLY A 644 7.93 -9.22 -58.50
N ARG A 645 8.56 -10.26 -57.95
CA ARG A 645 9.66 -11.05 -58.55
C ARG A 645 9.93 -12.31 -57.71
N ASP A 646 10.09 -13.40 -58.45
CA ASP A 646 10.32 -14.79 -58.08
C ASP A 646 11.73 -15.10 -57.53
N TYR A 647 11.89 -16.40 -57.22
CA TYR A 647 13.06 -17.22 -56.87
C TYR A 647 13.36 -17.33 -55.37
N GLY A 648 13.51 -18.51 -54.76
CA GLY A 648 13.49 -19.87 -55.27
C GLY A 648 13.58 -20.86 -54.10
N SER A 649 13.17 -22.09 -54.38
CA SER A 649 13.13 -23.29 -53.56
C SER A 649 14.46 -23.69 -52.91
N SER A 650 14.39 -24.32 -51.74
CA SER A 650 14.93 -25.68 -51.54
C SER A 650 14.43 -26.28 -50.22
N SER A 651 13.78 -27.43 -50.37
CA SER A 651 13.45 -28.36 -49.30
C SER A 651 14.66 -29.23 -48.99
N PHE A 652 14.90 -29.51 -47.71
CA PHE A 652 15.04 -30.86 -47.14
C PHE A 652 14.62 -30.82 -45.67
#